data_AF-A0A1Q8L4A7-F1
#
_entry.id   AF-A0A1Q8L4A7-F1
#
_cell.length_a   1.000
_cell.length_b   1.000
_cell.length_c   1.000
_cell.angle_alpha   90.00
_cell.angle_beta   90.00
_cell.angle_gamma   90.00
#
_symmetry.space_group_name_H-M   'P 1'
#
loop_
_entity.id
_entity.type
_entity.pdbx_description
1 polymer ?
#
loop_
_entity_poly.entity_id
_entity_poly.type
_entity_poly.pdbx_seq_one_letter_code
_entity_poly.pdbx_strand_id
1 'polypeptide(L)'
;MGERLIAQHWNDRLRETRTGRRWRRPDPSVLRRLGIGILAGGLVLAGCAAPAAAGVAAVASVVPPGTTGDLPNAASLPAATVLTDRDGTPIAYLDEQYRIPVPYDRISPSMVAAIVDVEDRRFFDESGVDPVGTLRALVTDAAGGAVQGGSTITQQYVKNWLIDVVDRDDPAAQRADHADTPTRKIREAVLAQRLAHSTSKQDVLAGYLNTVEFTGNVYGVEAAARAWFGTDAAHLTVPQAALLAGAVNNPTLFDPFRHPQAATDRRNTVIAAMRDAGSLTPVQAAEATAAPLGVRPGGPQVPGHNCYGATDGAGFLCEYAVSELEKAGFTEQQLDTGGYTIRTTLDPAATASAQQAVDANVPRTQDGVANTLALIRPGHGDAATGDHQILAMVANRRPGTDAAAGDTTRDLVAAPSNVFGAGSTFKIFTTAAALEAGTVGYDSTLPDPASACFPGAGSSCYPVSNDTPNYPDPIPLPVALATSPNTAFVDLEERTGIPRVVDMARRLGLRDTLASNAVGGTPDPSSPDARISPPQSQFFADLPSFTLGVSPVSTLEEANVAATIQSDGVWCAPDAVLSVTGRDGAAVPVNRPACEQAVAPGVAHTLAAGLGGDTVTGTSAAAARAEGWTRPTIGKTGTTNSSESVAFVGATGGIDGVAGSSMVFADGPNPSEICPGDPVHLGDCGHGAFGGTVAAPPFFAAVDPLVAGRADVPLPDPDPAYLQPRNG
;
A
#
# COMPACT_ATOMS: atom_id res chain seq x y z
N MET A 1 54.21 -17.24 -21.00
CA MET A 1 53.97 -18.68 -20.87
C MET A 1 52.46 -18.83 -20.66
N GLY A 2 51.73 -19.33 -21.66
CA GLY A 2 50.35 -19.78 -21.50
C GLY A 2 49.20 -18.79 -21.78
N GLU A 3 49.15 -18.20 -22.97
CA GLU A 3 47.89 -17.81 -23.62
C GLU A 3 47.72 -18.67 -24.89
N ARG A 4 46.46 -18.98 -25.24
CA ARG A 4 45.98 -19.63 -26.48
C ARG A 4 46.08 -21.15 -26.56
N LEU A 5 45.09 -21.86 -26.02
CA LEU A 5 44.75 -23.24 -26.40
C LEU A 5 43.24 -23.53 -26.25
N ILE A 6 42.38 -22.78 -26.95
CA ILE A 6 40.99 -23.20 -27.27
C ILE A 6 40.70 -22.78 -28.71
N ALA A 7 41.29 -23.49 -29.69
CA ALA A 7 40.89 -23.46 -31.10
C ALA A 7 41.71 -24.48 -31.90
N GLN A 8 41.48 -25.79 -31.73
CA GLN A 8 42.03 -26.83 -32.64
C GLN A 8 41.45 -28.23 -32.38
N HIS A 9 40.17 -28.45 -32.70
CA HIS A 9 39.65 -29.83 -32.77
C HIS A 9 38.55 -30.09 -33.81
N TRP A 10 38.48 -29.32 -34.90
CA TRP A 10 37.35 -29.41 -35.85
C TRP A 10 37.70 -29.46 -37.36
N ASN A 11 38.92 -29.82 -37.78
CA ASN A 11 39.27 -29.74 -39.22
C ASN A 11 39.89 -30.95 -39.94
N ASP A 12 40.01 -32.14 -39.33
CA ASP A 12 40.68 -33.28 -39.99
C ASP A 12 39.74 -34.41 -40.41
N ARG A 13 38.71 -34.13 -41.22
CA ARG A 13 37.89 -35.21 -41.80
C ARG A 13 37.38 -35.07 -43.22
N LEU A 14 37.98 -34.25 -44.08
CA LEU A 14 37.66 -34.34 -45.52
C LEU A 14 38.87 -33.99 -46.38
N ARG A 15 39.58 -35.01 -46.88
CA ARG A 15 39.97 -35.20 -48.30
C ARG A 15 41.09 -36.25 -48.47
N GLU A 16 40.78 -37.22 -49.32
CA GLU A 16 41.63 -37.88 -50.34
C GLU A 16 41.62 -39.41 -50.32
N THR A 17 40.81 -40.00 -51.19
CA THR A 17 41.26 -41.12 -52.03
C THR A 17 40.67 -40.96 -53.43
N ARG A 18 41.53 -40.73 -54.42
CA ARG A 18 41.25 -40.78 -55.85
C ARG A 18 41.98 -41.98 -56.43
N THR A 19 41.25 -43.00 -56.89
CA THR A 19 41.74 -43.93 -57.91
C THR A 19 40.60 -44.27 -58.86
N GLY A 20 40.79 -43.95 -60.14
CA GLY A 20 39.77 -44.11 -61.18
C GLY A 20 39.56 -45.55 -61.65
N ARG A 21 38.36 -45.82 -62.16
CA ARG A 21 38.08 -46.96 -63.05
C ARG A 21 37.05 -46.60 -64.12
N ARG A 22 37.30 -47.14 -65.31
CA ARG A 22 36.61 -46.93 -66.60
C ARG A 22 35.12 -47.28 -66.56
N TRP A 23 34.35 -46.48 -67.28
CA TRP A 23 32.92 -46.69 -67.57
C TRP A 23 32.69 -47.90 -68.50
N ARG A 24 31.81 -48.81 -68.07
CA ARG A 24 31.08 -49.73 -68.96
C ARG A 24 29.61 -49.30 -69.00
N ARG A 25 28.99 -49.40 -70.18
CA ARG A 25 27.58 -49.03 -70.44
C ARG A 25 26.63 -49.87 -69.57
N PRO A 26 25.58 -49.28 -68.96
CA PRO A 26 24.64 -50.03 -68.14
C PRO A 26 23.63 -50.84 -68.98
N ASP A 27 23.25 -51.96 -68.40
CA ASP A 27 22.32 -52.99 -68.89
C ASP A 27 20.85 -52.50 -68.85
N PRO A 28 19.97 -52.87 -69.81
CA PRO A 28 18.60 -52.34 -69.92
C PRO A 28 17.67 -52.70 -68.75
N SER A 29 18.11 -53.56 -67.84
CA SER A 29 17.38 -53.98 -66.63
C SER A 29 17.36 -52.90 -65.52
N VAL A 30 18.22 -51.87 -65.61
CA VAL A 30 18.34 -50.78 -64.62
C VAL A 30 17.26 -49.70 -64.78
N LEU A 31 16.83 -49.41 -66.01
CA LEU A 31 15.79 -48.41 -66.30
C LEU A 31 14.40 -48.83 -65.76
N ARG A 32 14.12 -50.14 -65.70
CA ARG A 32 12.85 -50.67 -65.18
C ARG A 32 12.79 -50.66 -63.64
N ARG A 33 13.94 -50.69 -62.96
CA ARG A 33 14.04 -50.55 -61.48
C ARG A 33 14.02 -49.08 -61.03
N LEU A 34 14.51 -48.16 -61.87
CA LEU A 34 14.40 -46.71 -61.65
C LEU A 34 12.94 -46.21 -61.75
N GLY A 35 12.12 -46.77 -62.66
CA GLY A 35 10.70 -46.41 -62.76
C GLY A 35 9.86 -46.77 -61.53
N ILE A 36 10.17 -47.88 -60.86
CA ILE A 36 9.49 -48.31 -59.62
C ILE A 36 10.00 -47.50 -58.42
N GLY A 37 11.29 -47.14 -58.39
CA GLY A 37 11.87 -46.27 -57.36
C GLY A 37 11.35 -44.83 -57.40
N ILE A 38 11.02 -44.29 -58.58
CA ILE A 38 10.45 -42.94 -58.72
C ILE A 38 8.96 -42.91 -58.31
N LEU A 39 8.20 -43.99 -58.54
CA LEU A 39 6.82 -44.11 -58.07
C LEU A 39 6.72 -44.36 -56.56
N ALA A 40 7.61 -45.17 -55.97
CA ALA A 40 7.69 -45.38 -54.53
C ALA A 40 8.27 -44.15 -53.79
N GLY A 41 9.29 -43.50 -54.37
CA GLY A 41 9.84 -42.24 -53.85
C GLY A 41 8.86 -41.06 -53.96
N GLY A 42 8.06 -41.01 -55.03
CA GLY A 42 6.97 -40.06 -55.18
C GLY A 42 5.82 -40.28 -54.19
N LEU A 43 5.50 -41.53 -53.85
CA LEU A 43 4.50 -41.85 -52.83
C LEU A 43 4.98 -41.54 -51.40
N VAL A 44 6.28 -41.71 -51.12
CA VAL A 44 6.89 -41.35 -49.83
C VAL A 44 7.04 -39.82 -49.71
N LEU A 45 7.45 -39.13 -50.78
CA LEU A 45 7.48 -37.66 -50.80
C LEU A 45 6.08 -37.04 -50.72
N ALA A 46 5.07 -37.63 -51.39
CA ALA A 46 3.67 -37.24 -51.22
C ALA A 46 3.12 -37.62 -49.83
N GLY A 47 3.57 -38.73 -49.25
CA GLY A 47 3.27 -39.16 -47.88
C GLY A 47 3.95 -38.34 -46.78
N CYS A 48 5.04 -37.63 -47.09
CA CYS A 48 5.68 -36.64 -46.21
C CYS A 48 5.16 -35.21 -46.46
N ALA A 49 4.74 -34.89 -47.68
CA ALA A 49 4.16 -33.61 -48.04
C ALA A 49 2.68 -33.49 -47.62
N ALA A 50 1.92 -34.59 -47.57
CA ALA A 50 0.53 -34.61 -47.14
C ALA A 50 0.35 -34.26 -45.65
N PRO A 51 1.16 -34.75 -44.69
CA PRO A 51 1.17 -34.28 -43.31
C PRO A 51 1.61 -32.82 -43.17
N ALA A 52 2.53 -32.35 -44.03
CA ALA A 52 2.98 -30.96 -44.03
C ALA A 52 1.88 -30.01 -44.55
N ALA A 53 1.19 -30.37 -45.63
CA ALA A 53 0.07 -29.59 -46.18
C ALA A 53 -1.20 -29.69 -45.33
N ALA A 54 -1.50 -30.86 -44.74
CA ALA A 54 -2.58 -31.03 -43.77
C ALA A 54 -2.27 -30.30 -42.44
N GLY A 55 -1.00 -30.25 -42.03
CA GLY A 55 -0.54 -29.45 -40.88
C GLY A 55 -0.69 -27.96 -41.13
N VAL A 56 -0.30 -27.45 -42.31
CA VAL A 56 -0.49 -26.04 -42.68
C VAL A 56 -1.98 -25.67 -42.85
N ALA A 57 -2.80 -26.55 -43.42
CA ALA A 57 -4.25 -26.34 -43.55
C ALA A 57 -4.98 -26.42 -42.20
N ALA A 58 -4.57 -27.33 -41.30
CA ALA A 58 -5.09 -27.40 -39.94
C ALA A 58 -4.69 -26.15 -39.12
N VAL A 59 -3.45 -25.67 -39.26
CA VAL A 59 -3.01 -24.41 -38.63
C VAL A 59 -3.81 -23.21 -39.17
N ALA A 60 -4.11 -23.17 -40.47
CA ALA A 60 -4.92 -22.09 -41.05
C ALA A 60 -6.41 -22.15 -40.66
N SER A 61 -6.97 -23.33 -40.37
CA SER A 61 -8.37 -23.50 -39.95
C SER A 61 -8.60 -23.41 -38.43
N VAL A 62 -7.53 -23.54 -37.63
CA VAL A 62 -7.58 -23.52 -36.15
C VAL A 62 -7.17 -22.15 -35.58
N VAL A 63 -6.71 -21.23 -36.44
CA VAL A 63 -6.37 -19.85 -36.08
C VAL A 63 -7.56 -18.96 -36.51
N PRO A 64 -8.55 -18.72 -35.63
CA PRO A 64 -9.66 -17.83 -35.96
C PRO A 64 -9.14 -16.41 -36.29
N PRO A 65 -9.83 -15.67 -37.18
CA PRO A 65 -9.53 -14.25 -37.40
C PRO A 65 -9.70 -13.51 -36.06
N GLY A 66 -8.62 -12.95 -35.52
CA GLY A 66 -8.61 -12.33 -34.18
C GLY A 66 -7.56 -12.90 -33.20
N THR A 67 -6.80 -13.92 -33.59
CA THR A 67 -5.65 -14.47 -32.82
C THR A 67 -4.38 -13.61 -32.93
N THR A 68 -4.54 -12.30 -32.80
CA THR A 68 -3.52 -11.42 -32.25
C THR A 68 -3.57 -11.55 -30.73
N GLY A 69 -3.40 -12.77 -30.21
CA GLY A 69 -3.24 -12.96 -28.76
C GLY A 69 -1.98 -12.20 -28.36
N ASP A 70 -2.09 -11.33 -27.36
CA ASP A 70 -0.96 -10.56 -26.86
C ASP A 70 0.15 -11.53 -26.48
N LEU A 71 1.24 -11.48 -27.26
CA LEU A 71 2.43 -12.26 -26.97
C LEU A 71 2.92 -11.87 -25.58
N PRO A 72 3.54 -12.79 -24.83
CA PRO A 72 4.09 -12.48 -23.53
C PRO A 72 4.95 -11.22 -23.55
N ASN A 73 4.63 -10.27 -22.67
CA ASN A 73 5.24 -8.95 -22.60
C ASN A 73 5.50 -8.58 -21.14
N ALA A 74 6.76 -8.36 -20.78
CA ALA A 74 7.13 -7.98 -19.42
C ALA A 74 6.40 -6.71 -18.93
N ALA A 75 6.06 -5.78 -19.83
CA ALA A 75 5.38 -4.53 -19.47
C ALA A 75 3.95 -4.74 -18.95
N SER A 76 3.26 -5.81 -19.37
CA SER A 76 1.88 -6.11 -18.94
C SER A 76 1.80 -7.23 -17.89
N LEU A 77 2.93 -7.72 -17.39
CA LEU A 77 2.96 -8.76 -16.36
C LEU A 77 2.45 -8.19 -15.02
N PRO A 78 1.39 -8.73 -14.38
CA PRO A 78 0.93 -8.25 -13.09
C PRO A 78 2.04 -8.32 -12.05
N ALA A 79 2.28 -7.24 -11.31
CA ALA A 79 3.35 -7.16 -10.32
C ALA A 79 2.85 -6.46 -9.06
N ALA A 80 3.33 -6.91 -7.91
CA ALA A 80 2.98 -6.33 -6.63
C ALA A 80 3.45 -4.88 -6.55
N THR A 81 2.56 -3.99 -6.14
CA THR A 81 2.93 -2.61 -5.79
C THR A 81 3.46 -2.58 -4.38
N VAL A 82 4.53 -1.83 -4.16
CA VAL A 82 5.18 -1.69 -2.86
C VAL A 82 4.99 -0.28 -2.35
N LEU A 83 4.40 -0.16 -1.15
CA LEU A 83 4.43 1.08 -0.40
C LEU A 83 5.69 1.09 0.48
N THR A 84 6.37 2.22 0.51
CA THR A 84 7.59 2.43 1.32
C THR A 84 7.41 3.62 2.24
N ASP A 85 8.11 3.61 3.38
CA ASP A 85 8.32 4.83 4.17
C ASP A 85 9.13 5.87 3.38
N ARG A 86 9.32 7.06 3.94
CA ARG A 86 10.08 8.12 3.27
C ARG A 86 11.54 7.76 2.98
N ASP A 87 12.11 6.83 3.74
CA ASP A 87 13.50 6.38 3.63
C ASP A 87 13.65 5.23 2.61
N GLY A 88 12.54 4.71 2.09
CA GLY A 88 12.49 3.66 1.07
C GLY A 88 12.33 2.24 1.63
N THR A 89 12.06 2.09 2.94
CA THR A 89 11.79 0.78 3.55
C THR A 89 10.38 0.32 3.21
N PRO A 90 10.15 -0.90 2.70
CA PRO A 90 8.80 -1.42 2.45
C PRO A 90 7.95 -1.47 3.72
N ILE A 91 6.77 -0.87 3.67
CA ILE A 91 5.78 -0.86 4.76
C ILE A 91 4.53 -1.67 4.43
N ALA A 92 4.17 -1.83 3.16
CA ALA A 92 3.01 -2.62 2.72
C ALA A 92 3.16 -3.07 1.26
N TYR A 93 2.37 -4.07 0.89
CA TYR A 93 2.26 -4.56 -0.48
C TYR A 93 0.79 -4.55 -0.89
N LEU A 94 0.53 -4.20 -2.15
CA LEU A 94 -0.77 -4.35 -2.80
C LEU A 94 -0.59 -5.34 -3.94
N ASP A 95 -1.31 -6.45 -3.89
CA ASP A 95 -1.24 -7.47 -4.93
C ASP A 95 -2.50 -8.31 -5.10
N GLU A 96 -2.84 -8.62 -6.35
CA GLU A 96 -3.67 -9.78 -6.69
C GLU A 96 -2.83 -11.06 -6.73
N GLN A 97 -1.61 -10.94 -7.27
CA GLN A 97 -0.61 -12.00 -7.39
C GLN A 97 0.70 -11.48 -6.79
N TYR A 98 1.21 -12.13 -5.75
CA TYR A 98 2.49 -11.75 -5.16
C TYR A 98 3.62 -12.11 -6.13
N ARG A 99 3.95 -11.16 -7.00
CA ARG A 99 4.96 -11.25 -8.05
C ARG A 99 5.90 -10.06 -8.00
N ILE A 100 7.20 -10.36 -7.97
CA ILE A 100 8.28 -9.38 -8.05
C ILE A 100 9.11 -9.69 -9.30
N PRO A 101 8.82 -9.08 -10.46
CA PRO A 101 9.56 -9.38 -11.69
C PRO A 101 11.02 -8.94 -11.58
N VAL A 102 11.94 -9.83 -11.99
CA VAL A 102 13.38 -9.52 -12.06
C VAL A 102 13.95 -9.79 -13.45
N PRO A 103 14.90 -8.98 -13.95
CA PRO A 103 15.59 -9.26 -15.20
C PRO A 103 16.50 -10.50 -15.10
N TYR A 104 16.91 -11.04 -16.24
CA TYR A 104 17.71 -12.27 -16.33
C TYR A 104 19.01 -12.23 -15.49
N ASP A 105 19.69 -11.08 -15.44
CA ASP A 105 20.95 -10.89 -14.70
C ASP A 105 20.77 -10.87 -13.17
N ARG A 106 19.52 -10.80 -12.70
CA ARG A 106 19.13 -10.92 -11.29
C ARG A 106 18.63 -12.32 -10.93
N ILE A 107 18.80 -13.30 -11.81
CA ILE A 107 18.48 -14.72 -11.57
C ILE A 107 19.80 -15.49 -11.43
N SER A 108 19.93 -16.33 -10.39
CA SER A 108 21.18 -17.04 -10.16
C SER A 108 21.52 -18.00 -11.32
N PRO A 109 22.82 -18.15 -11.67
CA PRO A 109 23.24 -19.15 -12.65
C PRO A 109 22.81 -20.58 -12.29
N SER A 110 22.73 -20.89 -10.99
CA SER A 110 22.22 -22.18 -10.49
C SER A 110 20.77 -22.40 -10.90
N MET A 111 19.93 -21.37 -10.80
CA MET A 111 18.52 -21.42 -11.17
C MET A 111 18.35 -21.57 -12.68
N VAL A 112 19.11 -20.81 -13.47
CA VAL A 112 19.15 -20.93 -14.94
C VAL A 112 19.55 -22.35 -15.34
N ALA A 113 20.63 -22.90 -14.78
CA ALA A 113 21.08 -24.26 -15.09
C ALA A 113 20.04 -25.30 -14.66
N ALA A 114 19.48 -25.18 -13.45
CA ALA A 114 18.51 -26.13 -12.92
C ALA A 114 17.26 -26.26 -13.81
N ILE A 115 16.68 -25.13 -14.23
CA ILE A 115 15.46 -25.16 -15.06
C ILE A 115 15.75 -25.61 -16.49
N VAL A 116 16.85 -25.15 -17.11
CA VAL A 116 17.22 -25.54 -18.47
C VAL A 116 17.57 -27.03 -18.53
N ASP A 117 18.34 -27.55 -17.56
CA ASP A 117 18.81 -28.94 -17.60
C ASP A 117 17.70 -29.98 -17.40
N VAL A 118 16.65 -29.61 -16.65
CA VAL A 118 15.51 -30.49 -16.36
C VAL A 118 14.34 -30.32 -17.34
N GLU A 119 14.04 -29.10 -17.79
CA GLU A 119 12.88 -28.84 -18.66
C GLU A 119 13.25 -28.75 -20.16
N ASP A 120 14.38 -28.14 -20.54
CA ASP A 120 14.70 -27.87 -21.95
C ASP A 120 16.22 -27.72 -22.20
N ARG A 121 16.94 -28.84 -22.28
CA ARG A 121 18.42 -28.87 -22.44
C ARG A 121 18.94 -28.19 -23.71
N ARG A 122 18.07 -27.95 -24.70
CA ARG A 122 18.43 -27.30 -25.96
C ARG A 122 17.87 -25.89 -26.06
N PHE A 123 17.37 -25.32 -24.96
CA PHE A 123 16.68 -24.03 -24.92
C PHE A 123 17.43 -22.92 -25.67
N PHE A 124 18.75 -22.82 -25.49
CA PHE A 124 19.57 -21.79 -26.15
C PHE A 124 19.82 -22.06 -27.64
N ASP A 125 19.60 -23.28 -28.12
CA ASP A 125 19.81 -23.69 -29.52
C ASP A 125 18.50 -23.77 -30.34
N GLU A 126 17.35 -23.94 -29.67
CA GLU A 126 16.04 -24.11 -30.30
C GLU A 126 15.36 -22.77 -30.65
N SER A 127 14.35 -22.76 -31.53
CA SER A 127 13.71 -21.53 -32.04
C SER A 127 12.24 -21.37 -31.61
N GLY A 128 11.98 -21.55 -30.33
CA GLY A 128 10.65 -21.53 -29.69
C GLY A 128 10.00 -22.91 -29.57
N VAL A 129 10.36 -23.86 -30.43
CA VAL A 129 9.90 -25.25 -30.41
C VAL A 129 11.07 -26.19 -30.67
N ASP A 130 11.01 -27.40 -30.09
CA ASP A 130 12.03 -28.44 -30.28
C ASP A 130 11.45 -29.68 -31.00
N PRO A 131 11.45 -29.72 -32.35
CA PRO A 131 10.99 -30.90 -33.11
C PRO A 131 11.78 -32.17 -32.82
N VAL A 132 13.07 -32.05 -32.47
CA VAL A 132 13.94 -33.20 -32.14
C VAL A 132 13.60 -33.75 -30.76
N GLY A 133 13.36 -32.87 -29.80
CA GLY A 133 12.88 -33.17 -28.45
C GLY A 133 11.48 -33.77 -28.46
N THR A 134 10.54 -33.18 -29.20
CA THR A 134 9.19 -33.72 -29.36
C THR A 134 9.20 -35.11 -30.00
N LEU A 135 10.00 -35.32 -31.05
CA LEU A 135 10.12 -36.65 -31.68
C LEU A 135 10.78 -37.68 -30.75
N ARG A 136 11.81 -37.27 -29.99
CA ARG A 136 12.46 -38.12 -28.98
C ARG A 136 11.49 -38.54 -27.89
N ALA A 137 10.69 -37.58 -27.37
CA ALA A 137 9.67 -37.84 -26.36
C ALA A 137 8.64 -38.85 -26.87
N LEU A 138 8.08 -38.63 -28.06
CA LEU A 138 7.12 -39.55 -28.69
C LEU A 138 7.68 -40.97 -28.86
N VAL A 139 8.93 -41.12 -29.28
CA VAL A 139 9.58 -42.44 -29.43
C VAL A 139 9.81 -43.11 -28.07
N THR A 140 10.19 -42.34 -27.05
CA THR A 140 10.46 -42.86 -25.70
C THR A 140 9.17 -43.29 -25.01
N ASP A 141 8.11 -42.49 -25.14
CA ASP A 141 6.77 -42.79 -24.60
C ASP A 141 6.17 -44.03 -25.28
N ALA A 142 6.28 -44.12 -26.61
CA ALA A 142 5.80 -45.27 -27.37
C ALA A 142 6.60 -46.56 -27.09
N ALA A 143 7.86 -46.43 -26.66
CA ALA A 143 8.71 -47.55 -26.26
C ALA A 143 8.51 -47.99 -24.80
N GLY A 144 7.57 -47.37 -24.06
CA GLY A 144 7.28 -47.70 -22.66
C GLY A 144 8.27 -47.09 -21.65
N GLY A 145 9.02 -46.06 -22.05
CA GLY A 145 9.86 -45.28 -21.14
C GLY A 145 9.05 -44.33 -20.24
N ALA A 146 9.73 -43.68 -19.29
CA ALA A 146 9.11 -42.61 -18.50
C ALA A 146 8.67 -41.47 -19.43
N VAL A 147 7.44 -40.97 -19.23
CA VAL A 147 6.86 -39.88 -20.04
C VAL A 147 7.79 -38.67 -19.99
N GLN A 148 8.39 -38.31 -21.13
CA GLN A 148 9.24 -37.11 -21.22
C GLN A 148 8.40 -35.94 -21.75
N GLY A 149 8.38 -34.83 -21.01
CA GLY A 149 7.72 -33.60 -21.46
C GLY A 149 8.37 -33.10 -22.76
N GLY A 150 7.60 -33.10 -23.86
CA GLY A 150 8.10 -32.69 -25.18
C GLY A 150 7.97 -31.19 -25.50
N SER A 151 7.59 -30.36 -24.52
CA SER A 151 7.37 -28.92 -24.67
C SER A 151 8.61 -28.11 -24.24
N THR A 152 8.96 -27.07 -25.01
CA THR A 152 10.06 -26.15 -24.69
C THR A 152 9.71 -25.18 -23.56
N ILE A 153 10.71 -24.54 -22.95
CA ILE A 153 10.46 -23.44 -21.99
C ILE A 153 9.66 -22.30 -22.64
N THR A 154 9.90 -22.00 -23.92
CA THR A 154 9.15 -20.96 -24.64
C THR A 154 7.66 -21.32 -24.75
N GLN A 155 7.32 -22.60 -24.99
CA GLN A 155 5.94 -23.06 -24.98
C GLN A 155 5.32 -23.01 -23.59
N GLN A 156 6.08 -23.40 -22.56
CA GLN A 156 5.63 -23.31 -21.18
C GLN A 156 5.40 -21.86 -20.75
N TYR A 157 6.21 -20.91 -21.23
CA TYR A 157 6.00 -19.49 -20.99
C TYR A 157 4.69 -19.00 -21.60
N VAL A 158 4.44 -19.28 -22.88
CA VAL A 158 3.17 -18.92 -23.52
C VAL A 158 1.97 -19.51 -22.77
N LYS A 159 2.06 -20.79 -22.39
CA LYS A 159 0.99 -21.46 -21.64
C LYS A 159 0.68 -20.73 -20.32
N ASN A 160 1.69 -20.53 -19.48
CA ASN A 160 1.48 -19.89 -18.17
C ASN A 160 1.11 -18.41 -18.33
N TRP A 161 1.59 -17.72 -19.36
CA TRP A 161 1.14 -16.36 -19.66
C TRP A 161 -0.35 -16.28 -19.98
N LEU A 162 -0.86 -17.20 -20.80
CA LEU A 162 -2.29 -17.23 -21.09
C LEU A 162 -3.11 -17.48 -19.82
N ILE A 163 -2.70 -18.45 -18.99
CA ILE A 163 -3.41 -18.83 -17.77
C ILE A 163 -3.33 -17.74 -16.69
N ASP A 164 -2.11 -17.32 -16.34
CA ASP A 164 -1.84 -16.52 -15.14
C ASP A 164 -1.87 -15.00 -15.41
N VAL A 165 -1.94 -14.57 -16.67
CA VAL A 165 -1.92 -13.15 -17.06
C VAL A 165 -3.12 -12.76 -17.91
N VAL A 166 -3.36 -13.45 -19.02
CA VAL A 166 -4.45 -13.08 -19.95
C VAL A 166 -5.81 -13.49 -19.38
N ASP A 167 -5.92 -14.73 -18.92
CA ASP A 167 -7.17 -15.34 -18.45
C ASP A 167 -7.28 -15.33 -16.92
N ARG A 168 -6.47 -14.52 -16.21
CA ARG A 168 -6.45 -14.49 -14.73
C ARG A 168 -7.83 -14.27 -14.09
N ASP A 169 -8.69 -13.52 -14.79
CA ASP A 169 -10.04 -13.13 -14.35
C ASP A 169 -11.15 -14.03 -14.94
N ASP A 170 -10.80 -15.06 -15.71
CA ASP A 170 -11.75 -15.99 -16.35
C ASP A 170 -11.43 -17.47 -16.05
N PRO A 171 -12.05 -18.06 -15.01
CA PRO A 171 -11.87 -19.47 -14.65
C PRO A 171 -12.30 -20.48 -15.73
N ALA A 172 -13.15 -20.10 -16.68
CA ALA A 172 -13.52 -20.97 -17.79
C ALA A 172 -12.42 -20.98 -18.86
N ALA A 173 -11.84 -19.83 -19.16
CA ALA A 173 -10.72 -19.70 -20.08
C ALA A 173 -9.44 -20.35 -19.52
N GLN A 174 -9.11 -20.15 -18.24
CA GLN A 174 -8.03 -20.87 -17.56
C GLN A 174 -8.17 -22.40 -17.71
N ARG A 175 -9.36 -22.95 -17.45
CA ARG A 175 -9.62 -24.39 -17.60
C ARG A 175 -9.42 -24.87 -19.04
N ALA A 176 -9.75 -24.03 -20.03
CA ALA A 176 -9.50 -24.35 -21.43
C ALA A 176 -7.99 -24.38 -21.75
N ASP A 177 -7.22 -23.46 -21.17
CA ASP A 177 -5.77 -23.38 -21.35
C ASP A 177 -4.98 -24.38 -20.48
N HIS A 178 -5.61 -25.00 -19.48
CA HIS A 178 -5.10 -26.21 -18.83
C HIS A 178 -5.39 -27.51 -19.60
N ALA A 179 -6.33 -27.53 -20.54
CA ALA A 179 -6.82 -28.77 -21.13
C ALA A 179 -5.80 -29.45 -22.05
N ASP A 180 -5.60 -30.77 -21.92
CA ASP A 180 -4.69 -31.55 -22.77
C ASP A 180 -5.24 -31.85 -24.17
N THR A 181 -5.53 -30.79 -24.93
CA THR A 181 -6.02 -30.87 -26.29
C THR A 181 -4.90 -30.62 -27.31
N PRO A 182 -4.87 -31.35 -28.45
CA PRO A 182 -3.92 -31.06 -29.54
C PRO A 182 -4.04 -29.63 -30.06
N THR A 183 -5.26 -29.10 -30.12
CA THR A 183 -5.56 -27.73 -30.56
C THR A 183 -4.85 -26.69 -29.70
N ARG A 184 -4.91 -26.81 -28.36
CA ARG A 184 -4.17 -25.94 -27.44
C ARG A 184 -2.66 -26.03 -27.69
N LYS A 185 -2.10 -27.23 -27.75
CA LYS A 185 -0.65 -27.44 -27.97
C LYS A 185 -0.16 -26.84 -29.29
N ILE A 186 -0.97 -26.88 -30.34
CA ILE A 186 -0.66 -26.22 -31.63
C ILE A 186 -0.70 -24.70 -31.48
N ARG A 187 -1.71 -24.13 -30.79
CA ARG A 187 -1.79 -22.69 -30.51
C ARG A 187 -0.54 -22.21 -29.76
N GLU A 188 -0.13 -22.91 -28.71
CA GLU A 188 1.07 -22.62 -27.92
C GLU A 188 2.35 -22.69 -28.77
N ALA A 189 2.50 -23.73 -29.60
CA ALA A 189 3.65 -23.87 -30.49
C ALA A 189 3.78 -22.70 -31.48
N VAL A 190 2.66 -22.25 -32.06
CA VAL A 190 2.64 -21.11 -33.00
C VAL A 190 3.01 -19.81 -32.29
N LEU A 191 2.45 -19.55 -31.10
CA LEU A 191 2.75 -18.38 -30.30
C LEU A 191 4.19 -18.39 -29.78
N ALA A 192 4.71 -19.55 -29.36
CA ALA A 192 6.09 -19.72 -28.90
C ALA A 192 7.10 -19.46 -30.01
N GLN A 193 6.82 -19.93 -31.22
CA GLN A 193 7.67 -19.64 -32.38
C GLN A 193 7.66 -18.15 -32.74
N ARG A 194 6.50 -17.48 -32.66
CA ARG A 194 6.42 -16.02 -32.86
C ARG A 194 7.21 -15.26 -31.79
N LEU A 195 7.06 -15.63 -30.52
CA LEU A 195 7.77 -15.02 -29.40
C LEU A 195 9.29 -15.16 -29.55
N ALA A 196 9.76 -16.35 -29.93
CA ALA A 196 11.20 -16.62 -30.12
C ALA A 196 11.84 -15.77 -31.24
N HIS A 197 11.05 -15.23 -32.18
CA HIS A 197 11.55 -14.33 -33.22
C HIS A 197 11.64 -12.87 -32.79
N SER A 198 10.90 -12.45 -31.76
CA SER A 198 10.84 -11.06 -31.29
C SER A 198 11.57 -10.82 -29.98
N THR A 199 11.85 -11.87 -29.21
CA THR A 199 12.31 -11.78 -27.82
C THR A 199 13.58 -12.61 -27.62
N SER A 200 14.56 -12.07 -26.88
CA SER A 200 15.82 -12.76 -26.64
C SER A 200 15.60 -14.01 -25.76
N LYS A 201 16.49 -15.01 -25.87
CA LYS A 201 16.42 -16.21 -25.01
C LYS A 201 16.49 -15.88 -23.52
N GLN A 202 17.26 -14.86 -23.16
CA GLN A 202 17.38 -14.40 -21.79
C GLN A 202 16.05 -13.82 -21.29
N ASP A 203 15.40 -12.98 -22.10
CA ASP A 203 14.11 -12.39 -21.76
C ASP A 203 12.98 -13.43 -21.75
N VAL A 204 13.01 -14.43 -22.65
CA VAL A 204 12.07 -15.57 -22.60
C VAL A 204 12.24 -16.35 -21.30
N LEU A 205 13.48 -16.64 -20.88
CA LEU A 205 13.70 -17.39 -19.65
C LEU A 205 13.32 -16.59 -18.40
N ALA A 206 13.69 -15.30 -18.35
CA ALA A 206 13.29 -14.41 -17.26
C ALA A 206 11.77 -14.23 -17.22
N GLY A 207 11.13 -13.99 -18.36
CA GLY A 207 9.68 -13.90 -18.49
C GLY A 207 8.97 -15.16 -17.99
N TYR A 208 9.46 -16.34 -18.39
CA TYR A 208 8.98 -17.62 -17.89
C TYR A 208 9.09 -17.69 -16.36
N LEU A 209 10.30 -17.50 -15.84
CA LEU A 209 10.58 -17.62 -14.41
C LEU A 209 9.89 -16.55 -13.56
N ASN A 210 9.47 -15.42 -14.15
CA ASN A 210 8.65 -14.42 -13.47
C ASN A 210 7.15 -14.74 -13.54
N THR A 211 6.69 -15.54 -14.50
CA THR A 211 5.26 -15.79 -14.73
C THR A 211 4.74 -16.95 -13.89
N VAL A 212 5.50 -18.04 -13.80
CA VAL A 212 5.04 -19.31 -13.21
C VAL A 212 4.63 -19.21 -11.74
N GLU A 213 3.56 -19.93 -11.39
CA GLU A 213 3.13 -20.17 -10.01
C GLU A 213 4.07 -21.15 -9.29
N PHE A 214 4.41 -20.86 -8.03
CA PHE A 214 5.18 -21.77 -7.17
C PHE A 214 4.36 -22.38 -6.04
N THR A 215 3.55 -21.58 -5.34
CA THR A 215 2.60 -22.07 -4.31
C THR A 215 1.60 -20.97 -3.95
N GLY A 216 0.31 -21.30 -3.89
CA GLY A 216 -0.73 -20.37 -3.44
C GLY A 216 -0.74 -19.12 -4.32
N ASN A 217 -0.50 -17.95 -3.72
CA ASN A 217 -0.45 -16.68 -4.45
C ASN A 217 0.97 -16.24 -4.87
N VAL A 218 1.97 -17.11 -4.77
CA VAL A 218 3.37 -16.76 -5.04
C VAL A 218 3.73 -17.07 -6.48
N TYR A 219 3.93 -16.02 -7.28
CA TYR A 219 4.30 -16.11 -8.69
C TYR A 219 5.68 -15.52 -8.93
N GLY A 220 6.46 -16.20 -9.75
CA GLY A 220 7.78 -15.74 -10.12
C GLY A 220 8.89 -16.09 -9.13
N VAL A 221 10.10 -16.23 -9.67
CA VAL A 221 11.24 -16.82 -8.96
C VAL A 221 11.77 -15.96 -7.80
N GLU A 222 11.70 -14.62 -7.92
CA GLU A 222 12.10 -13.70 -6.84
C GLU A 222 11.14 -13.80 -5.66
N ALA A 223 9.84 -13.74 -5.93
CA ALA A 223 8.81 -13.89 -4.90
C ALA A 223 8.93 -15.26 -4.19
N ALA A 224 9.15 -16.33 -4.96
CA ALA A 224 9.36 -17.67 -4.42
C ALA A 224 10.66 -17.79 -3.60
N ALA A 225 11.77 -17.22 -4.06
CA ALA A 225 13.03 -17.23 -3.32
C ALA A 225 12.89 -16.54 -1.95
N ARG A 226 12.20 -15.39 -1.92
CA ARG A 226 11.92 -14.65 -0.67
C ARG A 226 10.99 -15.42 0.24
N ALA A 227 9.87 -15.90 -0.29
CA ALA A 227 8.84 -16.58 0.49
C ALA A 227 9.33 -17.93 1.05
N TRP A 228 10.07 -18.70 0.26
CA TRP A 228 10.48 -20.06 0.66
C TRP A 228 11.77 -20.07 1.46
N PHE A 229 12.72 -19.19 1.15
CA PHE A 229 14.08 -19.28 1.69
C PHE A 229 14.54 -17.99 2.40
N GLY A 230 13.87 -16.86 2.17
CA GLY A 230 14.33 -15.57 2.67
C GLY A 230 15.59 -15.05 1.99
N THR A 231 15.78 -15.37 0.71
CA THR A 231 16.89 -14.89 -0.13
C THR A 231 16.34 -14.34 -1.44
N ASP A 232 17.18 -13.70 -2.23
CA ASP A 232 16.81 -13.21 -3.57
C ASP A 232 17.08 -14.27 -4.64
N ALA A 233 16.40 -14.18 -5.79
CA ALA A 233 16.60 -15.08 -6.93
C ALA A 233 18.07 -15.10 -7.40
N ALA A 234 18.80 -13.99 -7.28
CA ALA A 234 20.21 -13.87 -7.61
C ALA A 234 21.13 -14.73 -6.73
N HIS A 235 20.69 -15.05 -5.51
CA HIS A 235 21.48 -15.71 -4.48
C HIS A 235 21.05 -17.17 -4.21
N LEU A 236 20.20 -17.74 -5.06
CA LEU A 236 19.75 -19.13 -4.95
C LEU A 236 20.93 -20.11 -5.07
N THR A 237 21.08 -20.96 -4.06
CA THR A 237 22.02 -22.09 -4.06
C THR A 237 21.51 -23.22 -4.97
N VAL A 238 22.38 -24.18 -5.33
CA VAL A 238 21.99 -25.33 -6.17
C VAL A 238 20.80 -26.12 -5.60
N PRO A 239 20.74 -26.50 -4.30
CA PRO A 239 19.59 -27.21 -3.75
C PRO A 239 18.28 -26.40 -3.82
N GLN A 240 18.35 -25.09 -3.57
CA GLN A 240 17.19 -24.19 -3.62
C GLN A 240 16.69 -23.99 -5.06
N ALA A 241 17.61 -23.74 -5.99
CA ALA A 241 17.35 -23.63 -7.41
C ALA A 241 16.71 -24.92 -7.97
N ALA A 242 17.27 -26.08 -7.63
CA ALA A 242 16.73 -27.37 -8.04
C ALA A 242 15.34 -27.64 -7.45
N LEU A 243 15.07 -27.17 -6.23
CA LEU A 243 13.75 -27.32 -5.60
C LEU A 243 12.71 -26.47 -6.32
N LEU A 244 13.02 -25.19 -6.58
CA LEU A 244 12.15 -24.29 -7.33
C LEU A 244 11.91 -24.81 -8.76
N ALA A 245 12.97 -25.16 -9.50
CA ALA A 245 12.85 -25.69 -10.85
C ALA A 245 12.02 -26.99 -10.91
N GLY A 246 12.13 -27.83 -9.88
CA GLY A 246 11.34 -29.04 -9.76
C GLY A 246 9.85 -28.78 -9.52
N ALA A 247 9.53 -27.71 -8.78
CA ALA A 247 8.18 -27.36 -8.37
C ALA A 247 7.31 -26.85 -9.54
N VAL A 248 7.89 -26.06 -10.45
CA VAL A 248 7.16 -25.41 -11.57
C VAL A 248 6.35 -26.39 -12.42
N ASN A 249 6.82 -27.64 -12.55
CA ASN A 249 6.13 -28.67 -13.33
C ASN A 249 4.72 -29.00 -12.77
N ASN A 250 4.61 -29.06 -11.44
CA ASN A 250 3.36 -29.29 -10.74
C ASN A 250 3.45 -28.68 -9.32
N PRO A 251 3.15 -27.37 -9.18
CA PRO A 251 3.32 -26.63 -7.92
C PRO A 251 2.60 -27.28 -6.74
N THR A 252 1.40 -27.82 -6.98
CA THR A 252 0.60 -28.50 -5.96
C THR A 252 1.23 -29.81 -5.48
N LEU A 253 1.72 -30.67 -6.39
CA LEU A 253 2.27 -31.98 -6.04
C LEU A 253 3.65 -31.87 -5.38
N PHE A 254 4.43 -30.87 -5.80
CA PHE A 254 5.81 -30.67 -5.37
C PHE A 254 5.97 -29.51 -4.38
N ASP A 255 4.87 -29.07 -3.77
CA ASP A 255 4.88 -28.11 -2.67
C ASP A 255 5.68 -28.70 -1.47
N PRO A 256 6.81 -28.10 -1.08
CA PRO A 256 7.66 -28.64 -0.01
C PRO A 256 7.05 -28.51 1.38
N PHE A 257 6.04 -27.65 1.56
CA PHE A 257 5.36 -27.43 2.83
C PHE A 257 4.24 -28.45 3.06
N ARG A 258 3.59 -28.91 1.97
CA ARG A 258 2.52 -29.92 2.02
C ARG A 258 3.03 -31.33 1.73
N HIS A 259 4.01 -31.47 0.84
CA HIS A 259 4.51 -32.74 0.32
C HIS A 259 6.05 -32.80 0.32
N PRO A 260 6.70 -32.69 1.50
CA PRO A 260 8.15 -32.56 1.59
C PRO A 260 8.93 -33.72 0.96
N GLN A 261 8.41 -34.95 1.03
CA GLN A 261 9.06 -36.11 0.41
C GLN A 261 9.00 -36.04 -1.12
N ALA A 262 7.83 -35.76 -1.69
CA ALA A 262 7.67 -35.63 -3.14
C ALA A 262 8.51 -34.47 -3.70
N ALA A 263 8.55 -33.34 -2.99
CA ALA A 263 9.39 -32.20 -3.32
C ALA A 263 10.90 -32.56 -3.27
N THR A 264 11.32 -33.33 -2.26
CA THR A 264 12.72 -33.81 -2.13
C THR A 264 13.10 -34.72 -3.28
N ASP A 265 12.25 -35.69 -3.62
CA ASP A 265 12.52 -36.65 -4.70
C ASP A 265 12.56 -35.93 -6.06
N ARG A 266 11.66 -34.94 -6.27
CA ARG A 266 11.66 -34.11 -7.48
C ARG A 266 12.89 -33.23 -7.58
N ARG A 267 13.29 -32.54 -6.51
CA ARG A 267 14.54 -31.76 -6.44
C ARG A 267 15.75 -32.63 -6.79
N ASN A 268 15.82 -33.84 -6.24
CA ASN A 268 16.93 -34.77 -6.50
C ASN A 268 16.97 -35.21 -7.98
N THR A 269 15.80 -35.31 -8.63
CA THR A 269 15.71 -35.56 -10.08
C THR A 269 16.29 -34.39 -10.87
N VAL A 270 16.03 -33.14 -10.47
CA VAL A 270 16.61 -31.94 -11.09
C VAL A 270 18.13 -31.93 -10.91
N ILE A 271 18.63 -32.20 -9.71
CA ILE A 271 20.08 -32.27 -9.43
C ILE A 271 20.76 -33.35 -10.28
N ALA A 272 20.12 -34.52 -10.45
CA ALA A 272 20.62 -35.56 -11.34
C ALA A 272 20.64 -35.12 -12.81
N ALA A 273 19.61 -34.39 -13.27
CA ALA A 273 19.59 -33.84 -14.62
C ALA A 273 20.71 -32.81 -14.84
N MET A 274 21.00 -31.95 -13.87
CA MET A 274 22.10 -30.99 -13.92
C MET A 274 23.47 -31.68 -13.97
N ARG A 275 23.65 -32.78 -13.24
CA ARG A 275 24.86 -33.62 -13.33
C ARG A 275 24.99 -34.23 -14.73
N ASP A 276 23.92 -34.80 -15.26
CA ASP A 276 23.93 -35.48 -16.55
C ASP A 276 24.14 -34.51 -17.72
N ALA A 277 23.73 -33.25 -17.57
CA ALA A 277 24.03 -32.16 -18.50
C ALA A 277 25.45 -31.59 -18.36
N GLY A 278 26.15 -31.90 -17.26
CA GLY A 278 27.50 -31.42 -16.98
C GLY A 278 27.57 -30.09 -16.21
N SER A 279 26.43 -29.52 -15.81
CA SER A 279 26.35 -28.31 -14.99
C SER A 279 26.82 -28.53 -13.56
N LEU A 280 26.79 -29.78 -13.07
CA LEU A 280 27.34 -30.18 -11.77
C LEU A 280 28.32 -31.34 -11.93
N THR A 281 29.42 -31.29 -11.18
CA THR A 281 30.27 -32.46 -10.98
C THR A 281 29.55 -33.52 -10.12
N PRO A 282 29.94 -34.82 -10.20
CA PRO A 282 29.35 -35.86 -9.36
C PRO A 282 29.44 -35.57 -7.85
N VAL A 283 30.52 -34.90 -7.41
CA VAL A 283 30.70 -34.51 -6.00
C VAL A 283 29.71 -33.43 -5.61
N GLN A 284 29.61 -32.35 -6.40
CA GLN A 284 28.64 -31.28 -6.16
C GLN A 284 27.19 -31.79 -6.18
N ALA A 285 26.86 -32.71 -7.09
CA ALA A 285 25.53 -33.31 -7.17
C ALA A 285 25.21 -34.16 -5.92
N ALA A 286 26.18 -34.93 -5.41
CA ALA A 286 26.02 -35.70 -4.18
C ALA A 286 25.85 -34.80 -2.95
N GLU A 287 26.67 -33.75 -2.83
CA GLU A 287 26.57 -32.75 -1.77
C GLU A 287 25.21 -32.04 -1.80
N ALA A 288 24.76 -31.57 -2.98
CA ALA A 288 23.47 -30.91 -3.13
C ALA A 288 22.28 -31.83 -2.83
N THR A 289 22.38 -33.11 -3.20
CA THR A 289 21.33 -34.12 -2.92
C THR A 289 21.19 -34.38 -1.42
N ALA A 290 22.31 -34.38 -0.69
CA ALA A 290 22.34 -34.59 0.75
C ALA A 290 21.86 -33.37 1.57
N ALA A 291 21.79 -32.19 0.97
CA ALA A 291 21.33 -30.98 1.64
C ALA A 291 19.83 -31.07 2.01
N PRO A 292 19.40 -30.46 3.14
CA PRO A 292 17.98 -30.31 3.45
C PRO A 292 17.28 -29.41 2.41
N LEU A 293 15.95 -29.41 2.38
CA LEU A 293 15.17 -28.54 1.48
C LEU A 293 15.42 -27.05 1.72
N GLY A 294 15.78 -26.67 2.95
CA GLY A 294 16.14 -25.30 3.29
C GLY A 294 14.98 -24.30 3.34
N VAL A 295 13.73 -24.78 3.25
CA VAL A 295 12.53 -23.93 3.33
C VAL A 295 12.29 -23.38 4.74
N ARG A 296 11.65 -22.20 4.82
CA ARG A 296 11.28 -21.57 6.08
C ARG A 296 10.25 -22.43 6.86
N PRO A 297 10.32 -22.47 8.20
CA PRO A 297 9.36 -23.21 9.00
C PRO A 297 7.97 -22.54 8.94
N GLY A 298 6.91 -23.35 9.03
CA GLY A 298 5.53 -22.85 9.12
C GLY A 298 4.85 -22.48 7.81
N GLY A 299 5.53 -22.60 6.66
CA GLY A 299 4.97 -22.27 5.35
C GLY A 299 5.73 -21.16 4.62
N PRO A 300 5.34 -20.85 3.37
CA PRO A 300 5.89 -19.72 2.65
C PRO A 300 5.57 -18.42 3.40
N GLN A 301 6.57 -17.56 3.58
CA GLN A 301 6.42 -16.27 4.24
C GLN A 301 6.11 -15.20 3.20
N VAL A 302 4.83 -14.92 3.00
CA VAL A 302 4.34 -13.93 2.03
C VAL A 302 3.89 -12.69 2.80
N PRO A 303 4.27 -11.47 2.39
CA PRO A 303 3.69 -10.25 2.93
C PRO A 303 2.15 -10.25 2.77
N GLY A 304 1.44 -9.45 3.57
CA GLY A 304 0.02 -9.26 3.30
C GLY A 304 -0.18 -8.48 2.00
N HIS A 305 -1.27 -8.79 1.30
CA HIS A 305 -1.57 -8.32 -0.06
C HIS A 305 -2.33 -6.98 -0.10
N ASN A 306 -2.55 -6.37 1.07
CA ASN A 306 -3.20 -5.08 1.22
C ASN A 306 -2.69 -4.38 2.50
N CYS A 307 -3.25 -3.22 2.82
CA CYS A 307 -2.85 -2.42 3.97
C CYS A 307 -3.08 -3.08 5.35
N TYR A 308 -3.89 -4.13 5.48
CA TYR A 308 -3.96 -4.91 6.73
C TYR A 308 -2.68 -5.72 6.98
N GLY A 309 -1.92 -5.99 5.92
CA GLY A 309 -0.59 -6.61 5.97
C GLY A 309 0.55 -5.63 6.24
N ALA A 310 0.25 -4.35 6.46
CA ALA A 310 1.27 -3.34 6.66
C ALA A 310 2.08 -3.58 7.95
N THR A 311 3.30 -3.06 7.99
CA THR A 311 4.10 -3.03 9.21
C THR A 311 3.37 -2.27 10.32
N ASP A 312 3.67 -2.62 11.58
CA ASP A 312 2.99 -2.02 12.74
C ASP A 312 3.08 -0.48 12.71
N GLY A 313 1.95 0.19 12.93
CA GLY A 313 1.81 1.65 12.84
C GLY A 313 1.67 2.23 11.41
N ALA A 314 1.83 1.44 10.34
CA ALA A 314 1.75 1.93 8.96
C ALA A 314 0.39 1.71 8.28
N GLY A 315 -0.50 0.89 8.85
CA GLY A 315 -1.75 0.46 8.22
C GLY A 315 -2.69 1.61 7.84
N PHE A 316 -3.00 2.51 8.78
CA PHE A 316 -3.92 3.63 8.51
C PHE A 316 -3.36 4.61 7.47
N LEU A 317 -2.05 4.88 7.51
CA LEU A 317 -1.40 5.71 6.49
C LEU A 317 -1.40 5.02 5.12
N CYS A 318 -1.20 3.70 5.07
CA CYS A 318 -1.31 2.91 3.84
C CYS A 318 -2.71 3.05 3.22
N GLU A 319 -3.77 2.85 4.02
CA GLU A 319 -5.16 2.97 3.54
C GLU A 319 -5.45 4.40 3.04
N TYR A 320 -4.97 5.42 3.76
CA TYR A 320 -5.12 6.81 3.34
C TYR A 320 -4.36 7.11 2.03
N ALA A 321 -3.13 6.63 1.87
CA ALA A 321 -2.35 6.79 0.66
C ALA A 321 -3.02 6.13 -0.55
N VAL A 322 -3.62 4.94 -0.37
CA VAL A 322 -4.42 4.28 -1.40
C VAL A 322 -5.62 5.14 -1.78
N SER A 323 -6.40 5.61 -0.79
CA SER A 323 -7.55 6.49 -1.04
C SER A 323 -7.16 7.81 -1.74
N GLU A 324 -6.01 8.39 -1.37
CA GLU A 324 -5.47 9.59 -2.03
C GLU A 324 -5.20 9.33 -3.52
N LEU A 325 -4.56 8.20 -3.85
CA LEU A 325 -4.26 7.82 -5.23
C LEU A 325 -5.51 7.50 -6.04
N GLU A 326 -6.51 6.85 -5.43
CA GLU A 326 -7.80 6.61 -6.08
C GLU A 326 -8.53 7.92 -6.40
N LYS A 327 -8.54 8.88 -5.47
CA LYS A 327 -9.07 10.23 -5.70
C LYS A 327 -8.28 10.96 -6.80
N ALA A 328 -6.99 10.66 -6.96
CA ALA A 328 -6.14 11.18 -8.03
C ALA A 328 -6.35 10.46 -9.39
N GLY A 329 -7.17 9.41 -9.44
CA GLY A 329 -7.60 8.72 -10.66
C GLY A 329 -6.97 7.36 -10.91
N PHE A 330 -6.21 6.81 -9.95
CA PHE A 330 -5.76 5.42 -10.01
C PHE A 330 -6.94 4.47 -9.74
N THR A 331 -6.97 3.32 -10.42
CA THR A 331 -7.93 2.25 -10.08
C THR A 331 -7.29 1.25 -9.12
N GLU A 332 -8.11 0.55 -8.33
CA GLU A 332 -7.68 -0.59 -7.49
C GLU A 332 -6.84 -1.59 -8.30
N GLN A 333 -7.34 -2.00 -9.47
CA GLN A 333 -6.59 -2.91 -10.36
C GLN A 333 -5.23 -2.35 -10.80
N GLN A 334 -5.11 -1.04 -11.05
CA GLN A 334 -3.82 -0.43 -11.35
C GLN A 334 -2.89 -0.53 -10.14
N LEU A 335 -3.37 -0.24 -8.94
CA LEU A 335 -2.57 -0.32 -7.72
C LEU A 335 -2.16 -1.76 -7.42
N ASP A 336 -3.04 -2.74 -7.56
CA ASP A 336 -2.75 -4.13 -7.21
C ASP A 336 -1.87 -4.87 -8.22
N THR A 337 -1.83 -4.41 -9.48
CA THR A 337 -1.17 -5.15 -10.57
C THR A 337 -0.12 -4.34 -11.33
N GLY A 338 -0.07 -3.03 -11.07
CA GLY A 338 0.78 -2.08 -11.78
C GLY A 338 2.26 -2.18 -11.45
N GLY A 339 2.63 -2.78 -10.32
CA GLY A 339 4.02 -2.89 -9.89
C GLY A 339 4.65 -1.53 -9.58
N TYR A 340 3.88 -0.64 -8.96
CA TYR A 340 4.36 0.69 -8.58
C TYR A 340 5.27 0.60 -7.35
N THR A 341 6.18 1.56 -7.23
CA THR A 341 6.79 1.91 -5.94
C THR A 341 6.18 3.23 -5.49
N ILE A 342 5.37 3.16 -4.43
CA ILE A 342 4.73 4.33 -3.80
C ILE A 342 5.58 4.68 -2.58
N ARG A 343 6.34 5.76 -2.66
CA ARG A 343 7.05 6.29 -1.49
C ARG A 343 6.13 7.22 -0.75
N THR A 344 5.87 6.91 0.52
CA THR A 344 4.93 7.65 1.37
C THR A 344 5.63 8.74 2.18
N THR A 345 4.86 9.63 2.81
CA THR A 345 5.38 10.64 3.73
C THR A 345 5.72 10.06 5.11
N LEU A 346 5.31 8.82 5.40
CA LEU A 346 5.50 8.13 6.68
C LEU A 346 6.94 8.30 7.16
N ASP A 347 7.09 8.85 8.34
CA ASP A 347 8.38 9.04 9.00
C ASP A 347 8.54 7.92 10.04
N PRO A 348 9.52 7.01 9.89
CA PRO A 348 9.61 5.84 10.76
C PRO A 348 9.84 6.20 12.23
N ALA A 349 10.56 7.30 12.50
CA ALA A 349 10.77 7.77 13.87
C ALA A 349 9.49 8.39 14.46
N ALA A 350 8.76 9.19 13.69
CA ALA A 350 7.48 9.75 14.12
C ALA A 350 6.44 8.66 14.36
N THR A 351 6.31 7.69 13.46
CA THR A 351 5.37 6.57 13.58
C THR A 351 5.68 5.71 14.80
N ALA A 352 6.95 5.35 15.02
CA ALA A 352 7.34 4.58 16.20
C ALA A 352 7.04 5.33 17.51
N SER A 353 7.38 6.63 17.56
CA SER A 353 7.12 7.49 18.73
C SER A 353 5.62 7.64 19.01
N ALA A 354 4.84 7.90 17.95
CA ALA A 354 3.39 8.04 18.05
C ALA A 354 2.70 6.74 18.46
N GLN A 355 3.07 5.59 17.86
CA GLN A 355 2.50 4.30 18.20
C GLN A 355 2.81 3.93 19.65
N GLN A 356 4.05 4.15 20.10
CA GLN A 356 4.44 3.91 21.49
C GLN A 356 3.61 4.77 22.47
N ALA A 357 3.44 6.06 22.19
CA ALA A 357 2.66 6.96 23.03
C ALA A 357 1.18 6.57 23.11
N VAL A 358 0.61 6.15 21.97
CA VAL A 358 -0.78 5.69 21.90
C VAL A 358 -0.99 4.37 22.64
N ASP A 359 -0.14 3.36 22.41
CA ASP A 359 -0.24 2.05 23.04
C ASP A 359 0.03 2.08 24.54
N ALA A 360 0.92 2.97 25.00
CA ALA A 360 1.18 3.18 26.42
C ALA A 360 -0.02 3.81 27.15
N ASN A 361 -0.78 4.67 26.46
CA ASN A 361 -1.95 5.32 27.04
C ASN A 361 -3.20 4.43 26.99
N VAL A 362 -3.43 3.77 25.85
CA VAL A 362 -4.54 2.85 25.63
C VAL A 362 -4.00 1.61 24.92
N PRO A 363 -3.86 0.47 25.60
CA PRO A 363 -3.39 -0.76 24.98
C PRO A 363 -4.28 -1.18 23.80
N ARG A 364 -3.67 -1.84 22.82
CA ARG A 364 -4.35 -2.32 21.60
C ARG A 364 -5.62 -3.12 21.85
N THR A 365 -5.65 -3.93 22.92
CA THR A 365 -6.79 -4.80 23.26
C THR A 365 -7.70 -4.20 24.33
N GLN A 366 -7.53 -2.92 24.68
CA GLN A 366 -8.39 -2.26 25.66
C GLN A 366 -9.84 -2.26 25.16
N ASP A 367 -10.77 -2.76 25.98
CA ASP A 367 -12.16 -2.91 25.55
C ASP A 367 -12.84 -1.54 25.40
N GLY A 368 -13.50 -1.34 24.26
CA GLY A 368 -14.34 -0.17 23.97
C GLY A 368 -13.66 1.20 23.96
N VAL A 369 -12.34 1.31 24.06
CA VAL A 369 -11.60 2.59 23.99
C VAL A 369 -10.63 2.59 22.81
N ALA A 370 -10.80 3.58 21.93
CA ALA A 370 -9.82 3.95 20.91
C ALA A 370 -8.99 5.14 21.37
N ASN A 371 -7.71 5.12 21.02
CA ASN A 371 -6.82 6.27 21.05
C ASN A 371 -6.20 6.41 19.67
N THR A 372 -6.31 7.61 19.10
CA THR A 372 -5.81 7.95 17.76
C THR A 372 -4.86 9.13 17.86
N LEU A 373 -3.85 9.16 17.00
CA LEU A 373 -2.89 10.24 16.90
C LEU A 373 -2.47 10.43 15.43
N ALA A 374 -2.61 11.66 14.94
CA ALA A 374 -2.06 12.08 13.67
C ALA A 374 -1.03 13.19 13.89
N LEU A 375 0.12 13.09 13.22
CA LEU A 375 1.19 14.09 13.23
C LEU A 375 1.45 14.57 11.81
N ILE A 376 1.50 15.88 11.61
CA ILE A 376 1.68 16.55 10.32
C ILE A 376 2.85 17.52 10.43
N ARG A 377 3.69 17.56 9.39
CA ARG A 377 4.62 18.66 9.15
C ARG A 377 3.88 19.80 8.44
N PRO A 378 3.80 21.01 9.02
CA PRO A 378 3.24 22.20 8.35
C PRO A 378 4.02 22.57 7.07
N GLY A 379 3.39 23.33 6.17
CA GLY A 379 4.00 23.75 4.91
C GLY A 379 3.10 24.68 4.09
N HIS A 380 3.70 25.52 3.24
CA HIS A 380 2.98 26.51 2.42
C HIS A 380 2.63 26.00 1.00
N GLY A 381 2.94 24.75 0.67
CA GLY A 381 2.80 24.19 -0.67
C GLY A 381 3.81 24.75 -1.69
N ASP A 382 4.90 25.34 -1.20
CA ASP A 382 5.99 25.87 -2.01
C ASP A 382 7.22 24.95 -1.99
N ALA A 383 8.21 25.26 -2.83
CA ALA A 383 9.43 24.45 -2.92
C ALA A 383 10.30 24.49 -1.65
N ALA A 384 10.11 25.47 -0.76
CA ALA A 384 10.92 25.64 0.44
C ALA A 384 10.39 24.80 1.60
N THR A 385 9.07 24.71 1.73
CA THR A 385 8.39 24.12 2.89
C THR A 385 7.58 22.86 2.53
N GLY A 386 7.19 22.70 1.26
CA GLY A 386 6.34 21.60 0.80
C GLY A 386 4.88 21.73 1.23
N ASP A 387 4.08 20.72 0.91
CA ASP A 387 2.69 20.58 1.37
C ASP A 387 2.63 20.10 2.84
N HIS A 388 1.43 19.95 3.38
CA HIS A 388 1.21 19.33 4.70
C HIS A 388 1.49 17.82 4.64
N GLN A 389 2.64 17.37 5.12
CA GLN A 389 3.04 15.96 5.05
C GLN A 389 2.62 15.20 6.31
N ILE A 390 1.90 14.09 6.13
CA ILE A 390 1.54 13.20 7.25
C ILE A 390 2.79 12.43 7.69
N LEU A 391 3.28 12.71 8.90
CA LEU A 391 4.45 12.05 9.47
C LEU A 391 4.09 10.72 10.12
N ALA A 392 2.96 10.68 10.83
CA ALA A 392 2.42 9.50 11.49
C ALA A 392 0.89 9.57 11.51
N MET A 393 0.25 8.41 11.34
CA MET A 393 -1.21 8.26 11.39
C MET A 393 -1.50 6.92 12.06
N VAL A 394 -1.71 6.95 13.37
CA VAL A 394 -1.74 5.74 14.21
C VAL A 394 -2.98 5.69 15.10
N ALA A 395 -3.34 4.48 15.51
CA ALA A 395 -4.27 4.23 16.59
C ALA A 395 -3.75 3.07 17.46
N ASN A 396 -4.35 2.88 18.64
CA ASN A 396 -4.07 1.69 19.45
C ASN A 396 -4.55 0.41 18.74
N ARG A 397 -5.61 0.54 17.93
CA ARG A 397 -6.10 -0.51 17.03
C ARG A 397 -5.22 -0.63 15.79
N ARG A 398 -5.30 -1.77 15.10
CA ARG A 398 -4.74 -1.94 13.75
C ARG A 398 -5.83 -2.12 12.71
N PRO A 399 -5.62 -1.70 11.45
CA PRO A 399 -6.46 -2.16 10.35
C PRO A 399 -6.43 -3.68 10.24
N GLY A 400 -7.60 -4.32 10.23
CA GLY A 400 -7.72 -5.77 10.14
C GLY A 400 -9.06 -6.30 10.61
N THR A 401 -9.20 -7.62 10.63
CA THR A 401 -10.48 -8.30 10.93
C THR A 401 -10.48 -9.08 12.24
N ASP A 402 -9.34 -9.21 12.93
CA ASP A 402 -9.25 -9.92 14.21
C ASP A 402 -9.48 -8.97 15.39
N ALA A 403 -10.76 -8.75 15.72
CA ALA A 403 -11.14 -7.89 16.84
C ALA A 403 -10.55 -8.36 18.18
N ALA A 404 -10.28 -9.66 18.36
CA ALA A 404 -9.66 -10.17 19.59
C ALA A 404 -8.18 -9.78 19.71
N ALA A 405 -7.52 -9.53 18.58
CA ALA A 405 -6.17 -8.97 18.52
C ALA A 405 -6.14 -7.42 18.60
N GLY A 406 -7.32 -6.78 18.75
CA GLY A 406 -7.47 -5.33 18.73
C GLY A 406 -7.43 -4.74 17.31
N ASP A 407 -7.77 -5.54 16.29
CA ASP A 407 -7.92 -5.03 14.93
C ASP A 407 -9.30 -4.39 14.72
N THR A 408 -9.40 -3.48 13.75
CA THR A 408 -10.61 -2.77 13.34
C THR A 408 -10.66 -2.65 11.82
N THR A 409 -11.86 -2.70 11.24
CA THR A 409 -12.11 -2.38 9.83
C THR A 409 -12.54 -0.93 9.63
N ARG A 410 -12.69 -0.17 10.73
CA ARG A 410 -13.03 1.26 10.67
C ARG A 410 -11.75 2.06 10.52
N ASP A 411 -11.74 2.99 9.58
CA ASP A 411 -10.74 4.06 9.56
C ASP A 411 -10.97 4.96 10.78
N LEU A 412 -10.15 4.81 11.81
CA LEU A 412 -10.31 5.55 13.07
C LEU A 412 -9.67 6.93 13.01
N VAL A 413 -8.77 7.20 12.05
CA VAL A 413 -7.89 8.36 12.10
C VAL A 413 -8.26 9.40 11.04
N ALA A 414 -8.55 9.01 9.79
CA ALA A 414 -8.89 9.95 8.72
C ALA A 414 -10.40 10.16 8.53
N ALA A 415 -11.21 9.12 8.66
CA ALA A 415 -12.66 9.26 8.63
C ALA A 415 -13.20 9.94 9.91
N PRO A 416 -14.39 10.56 9.88
CA PRO A 416 -15.04 11.17 11.04
C PRO A 416 -15.63 10.10 11.99
N SER A 417 -14.76 9.18 12.45
CA SER A 417 -15.12 7.97 13.20
C SER A 417 -15.37 8.21 14.68
N ASN A 418 -14.86 9.32 15.23
CA ASN A 418 -15.21 9.76 16.58
C ASN A 418 -16.59 10.44 16.54
N VAL A 419 -17.65 9.65 16.66
CA VAL A 419 -19.05 10.09 16.51
C VAL A 419 -19.55 11.00 17.64
N PHE A 420 -18.83 11.07 18.77
CA PHE A 420 -19.16 11.93 19.91
C PHE A 420 -18.64 13.37 19.71
N GLY A 421 -17.67 13.54 18.82
CA GLY A 421 -17.00 14.80 18.52
C GLY A 421 -15.78 15.11 19.38
N ALA A 422 -15.14 16.26 19.12
CA ALA A 422 -13.90 16.67 19.78
C ALA A 422 -14.12 17.78 20.82
N GLY A 423 -15.36 18.10 21.18
CA GLY A 423 -15.64 19.02 22.27
C GLY A 423 -15.08 20.43 22.03
N SER A 424 -14.50 21.01 23.06
CA SER A 424 -13.96 22.38 23.06
C SER A 424 -12.80 22.66 22.07
N THR A 425 -12.31 21.71 21.26
CA THR A 425 -11.38 22.04 20.16
C THR A 425 -12.05 22.99 19.15
N PHE A 426 -13.38 22.90 18.98
CA PHE A 426 -14.15 23.71 18.03
C PHE A 426 -14.16 25.21 18.35
N LYS A 427 -13.79 25.61 19.57
CA LYS A 427 -13.59 27.00 19.98
C LYS A 427 -12.49 27.71 19.16
N ILE A 428 -11.59 26.93 18.54
CA ILE A 428 -10.62 27.42 17.54
C ILE A 428 -11.36 28.12 16.40
N PHE A 429 -12.37 27.47 15.83
CA PHE A 429 -13.10 27.98 14.67
C PHE A 429 -13.95 29.21 15.00
N THR A 430 -14.61 29.20 16.16
CA THR A 430 -15.37 30.35 16.68
C THR A 430 -14.47 31.57 16.83
N THR A 431 -13.28 31.38 17.39
CA THR A 431 -12.31 32.46 17.58
C THR A 431 -11.78 32.96 16.24
N ALA A 432 -11.39 32.06 15.35
CA ALA A 432 -10.90 32.42 14.03
C ALA A 432 -11.95 33.23 13.24
N ALA A 433 -13.20 32.78 13.24
CA ALA A 433 -14.31 33.46 12.59
C ALA A 433 -14.57 34.83 13.22
N ALA A 434 -14.50 34.95 14.54
CA ALA A 434 -14.72 36.21 15.25
C ALA A 434 -13.60 37.23 15.03
N LEU A 435 -12.33 36.79 14.98
CA LEU A 435 -11.18 37.61 14.60
C LEU A 435 -11.30 38.08 13.15
N GLU A 436 -11.65 37.18 12.23
CA GLU A 436 -11.84 37.49 10.81
C GLU A 436 -13.02 38.46 10.57
N ALA A 437 -14.12 38.28 11.31
CA ALA A 437 -15.29 39.16 11.24
C ALA A 437 -15.07 40.51 11.96
N GLY A 438 -14.08 40.60 12.85
CA GLY A 438 -13.83 41.79 13.66
C GLY A 438 -14.74 41.92 14.88
N THR A 439 -15.54 40.89 15.20
CA THR A 439 -16.38 40.81 16.41
C THR A 439 -15.56 40.95 17.68
N VAL A 440 -14.32 40.42 17.65
CA VAL A 440 -13.32 40.53 18.72
C VAL A 440 -11.94 40.79 18.14
N GLY A 441 -11.06 41.30 18.99
CA GLY A 441 -9.60 41.25 18.80
C GLY A 441 -8.92 40.54 19.98
N TYR A 442 -7.61 40.31 19.88
CA TYR A 442 -6.81 39.62 20.89
C TYR A 442 -7.00 40.17 22.32
N ASP A 443 -7.06 41.49 22.49
CA ASP A 443 -7.18 42.15 23.79
C ASP A 443 -8.63 42.23 24.30
N SER A 444 -9.58 41.62 23.60
CA SER A 444 -10.99 41.68 23.97
C SER A 444 -11.28 40.86 25.23
N THR A 445 -12.26 41.31 26.01
CA THR A 445 -12.86 40.54 27.10
C THR A 445 -14.24 40.04 26.70
N LEU A 446 -14.56 38.80 27.05
CA LEU A 446 -15.82 38.13 26.75
C LEU A 446 -16.70 38.07 28.02
N PRO A 447 -18.02 38.28 27.92
CA PRO A 447 -18.94 37.88 28.99
C PRO A 447 -18.81 36.37 29.25
N ASP A 448 -18.76 35.97 30.51
CA ASP A 448 -18.65 34.55 30.90
C ASP A 448 -19.46 34.22 32.16
N PRO A 449 -20.78 34.42 32.15
CA PRO A 449 -21.61 34.02 33.27
C PRO A 449 -21.48 32.52 33.52
N ALA A 450 -21.51 32.07 34.78
CA ALA A 450 -21.39 30.64 35.11
C ALA A 450 -22.41 29.74 34.36
N SER A 451 -23.59 30.28 34.06
CA SER A 451 -24.57 29.68 33.15
C SER A 451 -25.39 30.75 32.42
N ALA A 452 -25.84 30.42 31.21
CA ALA A 452 -26.67 31.30 30.38
C ALA A 452 -27.64 30.50 29.49
N CYS A 453 -28.69 31.19 29.03
CA CYS A 453 -29.60 30.70 27.99
C CYS A 453 -29.29 31.40 26.67
N PHE A 454 -29.08 30.62 25.62
CA PHE A 454 -28.87 31.13 24.27
C PHE A 454 -30.07 30.79 23.36
N PRO A 455 -30.38 31.56 22.32
CA PRO A 455 -31.36 31.14 21.31
C PRO A 455 -30.93 29.83 20.63
N GLY A 456 -31.88 28.95 20.30
CA GLY A 456 -31.59 27.71 19.56
C GLY A 456 -32.77 27.29 18.68
N ALA A 457 -32.59 26.24 17.86
CA ALA A 457 -33.58 25.76 16.89
C ALA A 457 -34.98 25.55 17.53
N GLY A 458 -35.86 26.55 17.38
CA GLY A 458 -37.22 26.55 17.92
C GLY A 458 -37.35 26.81 19.43
N SER A 459 -36.26 27.09 20.16
CA SER A 459 -36.27 27.40 21.61
C SER A 459 -35.67 28.78 21.89
N SER A 460 -36.26 29.50 22.85
CA SER A 460 -35.70 30.75 23.38
C SER A 460 -34.60 30.53 24.42
N CYS A 461 -34.43 29.29 24.90
CA CYS A 461 -33.33 28.92 25.80
C CYS A 461 -32.75 27.56 25.42
N TYR A 462 -31.50 27.59 24.98
CA TYR A 462 -30.53 26.53 25.00
C TYR A 462 -29.62 26.77 26.22
N PRO A 463 -29.78 26.00 27.30
CA PRO A 463 -29.04 26.22 28.54
C PRO A 463 -27.60 25.72 28.39
N VAL A 464 -26.64 26.57 28.72
CA VAL A 464 -25.21 26.27 28.71
C VAL A 464 -24.62 26.63 30.07
N SER A 465 -23.78 25.76 30.61
CA SER A 465 -23.04 25.99 31.85
C SER A 465 -21.55 25.77 31.63
N ASN A 466 -20.75 26.52 32.38
CA ASN A 466 -19.32 26.26 32.50
C ASN A 466 -19.09 24.98 33.32
N ASP A 467 -17.95 24.33 33.09
CA ASP A 467 -17.50 23.16 33.86
C ASP A 467 -17.17 23.53 35.32
N THR A 468 -16.89 24.80 35.57
CA THR A 468 -16.70 25.38 36.90
C THR A 468 -17.31 26.77 37.00
N PRO A 469 -17.84 27.19 38.17
CA PRO A 469 -18.41 28.53 38.35
C PRO A 469 -17.36 29.62 38.58
N ASN A 470 -16.06 29.29 38.59
CA ASN A 470 -15.00 30.16 39.11
C ASN A 470 -14.27 31.00 38.03
N TYR A 471 -14.73 30.98 36.78
CA TYR A 471 -14.11 31.80 35.74
C TYR A 471 -14.35 33.29 35.99
N PRO A 472 -13.41 34.18 35.59
CA PRO A 472 -13.65 35.62 35.60
C PRO A 472 -14.82 36.00 34.67
N ASP A 473 -15.68 36.92 35.09
CA ASP A 473 -16.72 37.51 34.24
C ASP A 473 -16.61 39.04 34.31
N PRO A 474 -16.15 39.73 33.24
CA PRO A 474 -15.74 39.17 31.95
C PRO A 474 -14.34 38.54 31.96
N ILE A 475 -14.05 37.67 30.99
CA ILE A 475 -12.77 36.95 30.82
C ILE A 475 -11.97 37.46 29.59
N PRO A 476 -10.65 37.70 29.68
CA PRO A 476 -9.84 38.03 28.50
C PRO A 476 -9.79 36.87 27.49
N LEU A 477 -9.88 37.15 26.19
CA LEU A 477 -9.91 36.12 25.13
C LEU A 477 -8.75 35.11 25.19
N PRO A 478 -7.47 35.50 25.42
CA PRO A 478 -6.37 34.54 25.52
C PRO A 478 -6.51 33.62 26.74
N VAL A 479 -7.06 34.15 27.84
CA VAL A 479 -7.36 33.35 29.04
C VAL A 479 -8.52 32.40 28.74
N ALA A 480 -9.57 32.86 28.07
CA ALA A 480 -10.70 32.04 27.66
C ALA A 480 -10.29 30.90 26.72
N LEU A 481 -9.38 31.14 25.77
CA LEU A 481 -8.83 30.07 24.92
C LEU A 481 -8.07 29.02 25.73
N ALA A 482 -7.28 29.46 26.71
CA ALA A 482 -6.49 28.58 27.57
C ALA A 482 -7.36 27.79 28.57
N THR A 483 -8.36 28.41 29.20
CA THR A 483 -9.17 27.78 30.25
C THR A 483 -10.50 27.23 29.75
N SER A 484 -10.90 27.58 28.53
CA SER A 484 -11.99 26.94 27.79
C SER A 484 -13.40 26.99 28.44
N PRO A 485 -13.87 28.13 29.00
CA PRO A 485 -15.26 28.24 29.45
C PRO A 485 -16.25 28.01 28.30
N ASN A 486 -17.46 27.56 28.57
CA ASN A 486 -18.47 27.27 27.55
C ASN A 486 -19.29 28.50 27.20
N THR A 487 -19.76 29.25 28.20
CA THR A 487 -20.72 30.34 27.95
C THR A 487 -20.10 31.48 27.14
N ALA A 488 -18.83 31.82 27.39
CA ALA A 488 -18.12 32.84 26.61
C ALA A 488 -18.02 32.52 25.12
N PHE A 489 -17.86 31.25 24.75
CA PHE A 489 -17.72 30.85 23.35
C PHE A 489 -19.05 30.66 22.64
N VAL A 490 -20.09 30.22 23.35
CA VAL A 490 -21.45 30.21 22.78
C VAL A 490 -21.94 31.65 22.56
N ASP A 491 -21.67 32.57 23.49
CA ASP A 491 -21.92 34.00 23.27
C ASP A 491 -21.14 34.54 22.06
N LEU A 492 -19.85 34.19 21.96
CA LEU A 492 -19.01 34.63 20.85
C LEU A 492 -19.49 34.07 19.49
N GLU A 493 -19.90 32.81 19.45
CA GLU A 493 -20.48 32.15 18.27
C GLU A 493 -21.77 32.84 17.85
N GLU A 494 -22.70 33.09 18.79
CA GLU A 494 -23.97 33.77 18.51
C GLU A 494 -23.76 35.19 17.95
N ARG A 495 -22.85 35.98 18.55
CA ARG A 495 -22.54 37.33 18.07
C ARG A 495 -21.84 37.35 16.72
N THR A 496 -21.05 36.33 16.41
CA THR A 496 -20.34 36.21 15.13
C THR A 496 -21.25 35.64 14.03
N GLY A 497 -22.20 34.79 14.41
CA GLY A 497 -23.11 34.06 13.55
C GLY A 497 -22.62 32.63 13.27
N ILE A 498 -23.39 31.64 13.70
CA ILE A 498 -23.10 30.20 13.55
C ILE A 498 -22.68 29.81 12.12
N PRO A 499 -23.36 30.27 11.03
CA PRO A 499 -22.94 29.91 9.67
C PRO A 499 -21.51 30.32 9.32
N ARG A 500 -21.00 31.43 9.89
CA ARG A 500 -19.60 31.85 9.68
C ARG A 500 -18.63 30.94 10.41
N VAL A 501 -18.99 30.49 11.61
CA VAL A 501 -18.19 29.56 12.41
C VAL A 501 -18.10 28.20 11.71
N VAL A 502 -19.22 27.69 11.19
CA VAL A 502 -19.26 26.44 10.42
C VAL A 502 -18.43 26.54 9.13
N ASP A 503 -18.54 27.64 8.37
CA ASP A 503 -17.69 27.84 7.17
C ASP A 503 -16.21 27.98 7.54
N MET A 504 -15.89 28.65 8.65
CA MET A 504 -14.51 28.77 9.13
C MET A 504 -13.91 27.40 9.48
N ALA A 505 -14.67 26.51 10.13
CA ALA A 505 -14.24 25.14 10.40
C ALA A 505 -13.92 24.37 9.11
N ARG A 506 -14.75 24.51 8.08
CA ARG A 506 -14.51 23.91 6.76
C ARG A 506 -13.25 24.47 6.09
N ARG A 507 -13.07 25.79 6.14
CA ARG A 507 -11.91 26.47 5.53
C ARG A 507 -10.60 26.08 6.20
N LEU A 508 -10.57 26.05 7.54
CA LEU A 508 -9.38 25.72 8.31
C LEU A 508 -9.00 24.23 8.28
N GLY A 509 -9.93 23.33 7.99
CA GLY A 509 -9.52 21.95 7.69
C GLY A 509 -10.55 20.84 7.83
N LEU A 510 -11.73 21.08 8.44
CA LEU A 510 -12.75 20.04 8.68
C LEU A 510 -13.63 19.78 7.44
N ARG A 511 -13.02 19.48 6.28
CA ARG A 511 -13.72 19.38 4.99
C ARG A 511 -14.53 18.09 4.86
N ASP A 512 -13.91 16.94 5.11
CA ASP A 512 -14.55 15.63 5.06
C ASP A 512 -15.50 15.45 6.25
N THR A 513 -15.09 15.93 7.44
CA THR A 513 -15.96 16.03 8.62
C THR A 513 -17.25 16.79 8.30
N LEU A 514 -17.18 18.01 7.76
CA LEU A 514 -18.37 18.81 7.48
C LEU A 514 -19.17 18.38 6.24
N ALA A 515 -18.58 17.54 5.40
CA ALA A 515 -19.24 16.87 4.27
C ALA A 515 -19.98 15.59 4.69
N SER A 516 -19.58 14.94 5.79
CA SER A 516 -20.31 13.82 6.39
C SER A 516 -21.64 14.28 7.01
N ASN A 517 -22.49 13.34 7.42
CA ASN A 517 -23.72 13.61 8.16
C ASN A 517 -23.45 13.67 9.68
N ALA A 518 -24.45 14.05 10.48
CA ALA A 518 -24.31 14.23 11.94
C ALA A 518 -24.17 12.92 12.74
N VAL A 519 -23.97 11.78 12.07
CA VAL A 519 -23.57 10.49 12.68
C VAL A 519 -22.28 9.93 12.07
N GLY A 520 -21.54 10.72 11.29
CA GLY A 520 -20.21 10.38 10.75
C GLY A 520 -20.24 9.54 9.47
N GLY A 521 -21.40 9.40 8.82
CA GLY A 521 -21.56 8.68 7.56
C GLY A 521 -21.79 9.60 6.36
N THR A 522 -21.99 9.02 5.18
CA THR A 522 -22.37 9.76 3.98
C THR A 522 -23.80 10.31 4.13
N PRO A 523 -24.06 11.59 3.78
CA PRO A 523 -25.42 12.12 3.75
C PRO A 523 -26.36 11.32 2.84
N ASP A 524 -27.55 11.01 3.33
CA ASP A 524 -28.61 10.32 2.57
C ASP A 524 -29.88 11.19 2.50
N PRO A 525 -30.06 11.97 1.42
CA PRO A 525 -31.22 12.86 1.26
C PRO A 525 -32.58 12.14 1.32
N SER A 526 -32.62 10.81 1.16
CA SER A 526 -33.85 10.01 1.25
C SER A 526 -34.22 9.64 2.69
N SER A 527 -33.29 9.77 3.64
CA SER A 527 -33.51 9.46 5.04
C SER A 527 -34.46 10.49 5.69
N PRO A 528 -35.46 10.03 6.48
CA PRO A 528 -36.30 10.93 7.27
C PRO A 528 -35.61 11.46 8.54
N ASP A 529 -34.43 10.92 8.90
CA ASP A 529 -33.66 11.41 10.06
C ASP A 529 -32.83 12.63 9.65
N ALA A 530 -33.15 13.79 10.25
CA ALA A 530 -32.47 15.05 9.97
C ALA A 530 -30.97 15.03 10.34
N ARG A 531 -30.49 14.05 11.11
CA ARG A 531 -29.06 13.86 11.39
C ARG A 531 -28.33 13.12 10.27
N ILE A 532 -29.05 12.40 9.42
CA ILE A 532 -28.51 11.56 8.34
C ILE A 532 -28.68 12.25 6.99
N SER A 533 -29.77 13.01 6.82
CA SER A 533 -30.19 13.54 5.52
C SER A 533 -29.25 14.61 4.95
N PRO A 534 -28.99 15.73 5.65
CA PRO A 534 -28.03 16.75 5.21
C PRO A 534 -26.59 16.47 5.69
N PRO A 535 -25.59 17.10 5.06
CA PRO A 535 -24.25 17.18 5.63
C PRO A 535 -24.23 18.02 6.92
N GLN A 536 -23.22 17.79 7.76
CA GLN A 536 -22.97 18.50 9.01
C GLN A 536 -22.90 20.02 8.82
N SER A 537 -22.29 20.48 7.71
CA SER A 537 -22.23 21.90 7.34
C SER A 537 -23.60 22.58 7.22
N GLN A 538 -24.66 21.82 6.95
CA GLN A 538 -26.03 22.34 6.93
C GLN A 538 -26.76 22.05 8.24
N PHE A 539 -26.55 20.85 8.81
CA PHE A 539 -27.20 20.44 10.06
C PHE A 539 -26.86 21.35 11.24
N PHE A 540 -25.60 21.79 11.34
CA PHE A 540 -25.14 22.63 12.46
C PHE A 540 -25.23 24.14 12.18
N ALA A 541 -25.73 24.56 11.01
CA ALA A 541 -25.71 25.96 10.61
C ALA A 541 -26.57 26.90 11.49
N ASP A 542 -27.48 26.36 12.29
CA ASP A 542 -28.36 27.08 13.22
C ASP A 542 -28.37 26.48 14.63
N LEU A 543 -27.35 25.67 14.97
CA LEU A 543 -27.22 25.03 16.27
C LEU A 543 -26.12 25.70 17.13
N PRO A 544 -26.46 26.36 18.25
CA PRO A 544 -25.49 27.02 19.15
C PRO A 544 -24.57 26.05 19.90
N SER A 545 -24.71 24.75 19.65
CA SER A 545 -23.85 23.70 20.19
C SER A 545 -22.61 23.46 19.32
N PHE A 546 -22.50 24.07 18.14
CA PHE A 546 -21.41 23.79 17.20
C PHE A 546 -20.05 24.14 17.80
N THR A 547 -19.90 25.30 18.43
CA THR A 547 -18.65 25.68 19.12
C THR A 547 -18.25 24.73 20.26
N LEU A 548 -19.17 23.88 20.73
CA LEU A 548 -18.92 22.87 21.76
C LEU A 548 -18.50 21.51 21.18
N GLY A 549 -18.37 21.38 19.86
CA GLY A 549 -17.78 20.23 19.17
C GLY A 549 -18.53 18.91 19.38
N VAL A 550 -19.87 18.96 19.37
CA VAL A 550 -20.77 17.82 19.53
C VAL A 550 -20.99 17.02 18.24
N SER A 551 -20.06 17.12 17.28
CA SER A 551 -20.22 16.63 15.92
C SER A 551 -19.15 15.59 15.58
N PRO A 552 -19.47 14.50 14.84
CA PRO A 552 -18.49 13.52 14.40
C PRO A 552 -17.29 14.16 13.73
N VAL A 553 -16.06 13.74 14.04
CA VAL A 553 -14.84 14.46 13.64
C VAL A 553 -13.68 13.51 13.34
N SER A 554 -12.82 13.93 12.41
CA SER A 554 -11.59 13.24 12.02
C SER A 554 -10.38 13.72 12.83
N THR A 555 -9.59 12.78 13.34
CA THR A 555 -8.32 13.08 14.03
C THR A 555 -7.31 13.71 13.08
N LEU A 556 -7.22 13.21 11.84
CA LEU A 556 -6.33 13.75 10.82
C LEU A 556 -6.70 15.19 10.45
N GLU A 557 -7.98 15.51 10.30
CA GLU A 557 -8.40 16.87 9.95
C GLU A 557 -8.14 17.86 11.09
N GLU A 558 -8.35 17.48 12.35
CA GLU A 558 -8.00 18.32 13.51
C GLU A 558 -6.47 18.54 13.62
N ALA A 559 -5.66 17.51 13.32
CA ALA A 559 -4.20 17.69 13.20
C ALA A 559 -3.86 18.69 12.06
N ASN A 560 -4.60 18.62 10.95
CA ASN A 560 -4.40 19.49 9.80
C ASN A 560 -4.84 20.94 10.05
N VAL A 561 -5.81 21.16 10.94
CA VAL A 561 -6.19 22.50 11.43
C VAL A 561 -5.00 23.15 12.14
N ALA A 562 -4.32 22.41 13.02
CA ALA A 562 -3.11 22.92 13.67
C ALA A 562 -1.97 23.19 12.68
N ALA A 563 -1.81 22.34 11.66
CA ALA A 563 -0.85 22.56 10.57
C ALA A 563 -1.18 23.82 9.75
N THR A 564 -2.46 24.06 9.46
CA THR A 564 -2.94 25.24 8.74
C THR A 564 -2.67 26.53 9.52
N ILE A 565 -2.86 26.51 10.85
CA ILE A 565 -2.55 27.66 11.72
C ILE A 565 -1.04 27.95 11.73
N GLN A 566 -0.19 26.91 11.81
CA GLN A 566 1.27 27.06 11.76
C GLN A 566 1.80 27.43 10.37
N SER A 567 1.01 27.19 9.32
CA SER A 567 1.33 27.51 7.93
C SER A 567 0.78 28.89 7.54
N ASP A 568 0.78 29.85 8.46
CA ASP A 568 0.30 31.22 8.24
C ASP A 568 -1.13 31.31 7.67
N GLY A 569 -1.98 30.32 7.98
CA GLY A 569 -3.36 30.22 7.48
C GLY A 569 -3.48 29.60 6.08
N VAL A 570 -2.40 29.04 5.52
CA VAL A 570 -2.42 28.24 4.29
C VAL A 570 -2.90 26.84 4.62
N TRP A 571 -3.97 26.41 3.96
CA TRP A 571 -4.46 25.04 4.03
C TRP A 571 -3.89 24.25 2.86
N CYS A 572 -3.29 23.11 3.16
CA CYS A 572 -3.00 22.06 2.19
C CYS A 572 -3.80 20.81 2.53
N ALA A 573 -4.15 20.02 1.52
CA ALA A 573 -4.63 18.66 1.75
C ALA A 573 -3.50 17.86 2.45
N PRO A 574 -3.80 17.11 3.53
CA PRO A 574 -2.82 16.21 4.13
C PRO A 574 -2.31 15.21 3.08
N ASP A 575 -1.01 15.18 2.87
CA ASP A 575 -0.35 14.36 1.85
C ASP A 575 0.26 13.12 2.50
N ALA A 576 -0.10 11.94 2.02
CA ALA A 576 0.51 10.68 2.44
C ALA A 576 1.53 10.14 1.43
N VAL A 577 1.61 10.72 0.23
CA VAL A 577 2.45 10.22 -0.86
C VAL A 577 3.59 11.22 -1.12
N LEU A 578 4.83 10.77 -1.26
CA LEU A 578 5.93 11.62 -1.75
C LEU A 578 6.12 11.48 -3.26
N SER A 579 5.99 10.26 -3.76
CA SER A 579 6.17 9.97 -5.19
C SER A 579 5.64 8.60 -5.56
N VAL A 580 5.08 8.48 -6.77
CA VAL A 580 4.76 7.20 -7.40
C VAL A 580 5.75 6.97 -8.53
N THR A 581 6.37 5.80 -8.53
CA THR A 581 7.30 5.36 -9.60
C THR A 581 6.73 4.12 -10.26
N GLY A 582 6.68 4.13 -11.59
CA GLY A 582 6.29 2.98 -12.40
C GLY A 582 7.34 1.87 -12.36
N ARG A 583 6.95 0.68 -12.80
CA ARG A 583 7.83 -0.50 -12.93
C ARG A 583 9.07 -0.29 -13.80
N ASP A 584 9.04 0.69 -14.70
CA ASP A 584 10.14 1.07 -15.58
C ASP A 584 11.09 2.10 -14.94
N GLY A 585 10.83 2.49 -13.69
CA GLY A 585 11.57 3.52 -12.97
C GLY A 585 11.15 4.95 -13.31
N ALA A 586 10.14 5.14 -14.18
CA ALA A 586 9.65 6.48 -14.52
C ALA A 586 8.74 7.03 -13.42
N ALA A 587 8.84 8.35 -13.16
CA ALA A 587 7.91 9.02 -12.26
C ALA A 587 6.50 9.04 -12.88
N VAL A 588 5.50 8.64 -12.08
CA VAL A 588 4.09 8.70 -12.45
C VAL A 588 3.49 9.94 -11.78
N PRO A 589 2.94 10.89 -12.55
CA PRO A 589 2.37 12.10 -11.97
C PRO A 589 1.11 11.77 -11.17
N VAL A 590 1.02 12.32 -9.96
CA VAL A 590 -0.18 12.26 -9.11
C VAL A 590 -0.82 13.64 -9.13
N ASN A 591 -2.10 13.71 -9.51
CA ASN A 591 -2.84 14.97 -9.50
C ASN A 591 -3.26 15.31 -8.06
N ARG A 592 -2.89 16.50 -7.58
CA ARG A 592 -3.15 16.93 -6.20
C ARG A 592 -3.93 18.23 -6.14
N PRO A 593 -4.82 18.40 -5.15
CA PRO A 593 -5.38 19.70 -4.84
C PRO A 593 -4.25 20.70 -4.51
N ALA A 594 -4.33 21.90 -5.07
CA ALA A 594 -3.42 22.97 -4.68
C ALA A 594 -3.72 23.46 -3.26
N CYS A 595 -2.69 23.87 -2.52
CA CYS A 595 -2.88 24.60 -1.27
C CYS A 595 -3.58 25.95 -1.52
N GLU A 596 -4.33 26.42 -0.53
CA GLU A 596 -5.06 27.68 -0.58
C GLU A 596 -4.91 28.49 0.70
N GLN A 597 -4.93 29.82 0.59
CA GLN A 597 -4.95 30.69 1.75
C GLN A 597 -6.35 30.63 2.41
N ALA A 598 -6.51 29.80 3.43
CA ALA A 598 -7.78 29.59 4.12
C ALA A 598 -8.18 30.81 4.95
N VAL A 599 -7.24 31.43 5.67
CA VAL A 599 -7.42 32.69 6.42
C VAL A 599 -6.21 33.59 6.22
N ALA A 600 -6.35 34.90 6.43
CA ALA A 600 -5.21 35.80 6.34
C ALA A 600 -4.13 35.48 7.40
N PRO A 601 -2.83 35.67 7.10
CA PRO A 601 -1.74 35.41 8.06
C PRO A 601 -1.95 36.08 9.41
N GLY A 602 -2.42 37.34 9.44
CA GLY A 602 -2.69 38.04 10.69
C GLY A 602 -3.78 37.39 11.57
N VAL A 603 -4.78 36.73 10.96
CA VAL A 603 -5.77 35.93 11.71
C VAL A 603 -5.10 34.69 12.29
N ALA A 604 -4.31 33.96 11.48
CA ALA A 604 -3.61 32.75 11.92
C ALA A 604 -2.61 33.05 13.04
N HIS A 605 -1.81 34.10 12.92
CA HIS A 605 -0.84 34.55 13.93
C HIS A 605 -1.53 34.94 15.24
N THR A 606 -2.59 35.73 15.16
CA THR A 606 -3.35 36.16 16.34
C THR A 606 -4.02 34.98 17.04
N LEU A 607 -4.55 34.02 16.27
CA LEU A 607 -5.11 32.80 16.80
C LEU A 607 -4.03 31.92 17.46
N ALA A 608 -2.87 31.74 16.82
CA ALA A 608 -1.75 30.99 17.37
C ALA A 608 -1.27 31.60 18.70
N ALA A 609 -1.12 32.93 18.77
CA ALA A 609 -0.79 33.64 20.00
C ALA A 609 -1.82 33.37 21.12
N GLY A 610 -3.11 33.36 20.78
CA GLY A 610 -4.20 33.08 21.73
C GLY A 610 -4.20 31.65 22.25
N LEU A 611 -3.84 30.68 21.39
CA LEU A 611 -3.75 29.26 21.74
C LEU A 611 -2.49 28.89 22.53
N GLY A 612 -1.50 29.79 22.62
CA GLY A 612 -0.23 29.54 23.31
C GLY A 612 -0.33 29.40 24.83
N GLY A 613 -1.43 29.82 25.44
CA GLY A 613 -1.62 29.78 26.90
C GLY A 613 -2.00 28.40 27.47
N ASP A 614 -2.47 27.48 26.62
CA ASP A 614 -3.09 26.23 27.07
C ASP A 614 -2.11 25.30 27.81
N THR A 615 -0.90 25.15 27.28
CA THR A 615 0.15 24.29 27.86
C THR A 615 0.83 24.93 29.08
N VAL A 616 0.61 26.21 29.33
CA VAL A 616 1.29 26.98 30.40
C VAL A 616 0.38 27.17 31.61
N THR A 617 -0.83 27.67 31.40
CA THR A 617 -1.80 27.98 32.46
C THR A 617 -3.18 27.39 32.20
N GLY A 618 -3.41 26.81 31.02
CA GLY A 618 -4.70 26.30 30.61
C GLY A 618 -4.92 24.82 30.89
N THR A 619 -5.79 24.23 30.10
CA THR A 619 -6.37 22.90 30.33
C THR A 619 -5.38 21.75 30.14
N SER A 620 -4.36 21.88 29.29
CA SER A 620 -3.30 20.87 29.13
C SER A 620 -2.06 21.10 29.99
N ALA A 621 -2.00 22.19 30.76
CA ALA A 621 -0.80 22.59 31.48
C ALA A 621 -0.32 21.56 32.53
N ALA A 622 -1.21 20.76 33.11
CA ALA A 622 -0.83 19.68 34.02
C ALA A 622 -0.07 18.57 33.28
N ALA A 623 -0.59 18.12 32.12
CA ALA A 623 0.07 17.12 31.28
C ALA A 623 1.42 17.63 30.74
N ALA A 624 1.45 18.87 30.23
CA ALA A 624 2.68 19.49 29.76
C ALA A 624 3.77 19.48 30.85
N ARG A 625 3.43 19.88 32.09
CA ARG A 625 4.38 19.85 33.21
C ARG A 625 4.81 18.44 33.61
N ALA A 626 3.90 17.45 33.55
CA ALA A 626 4.21 16.07 33.87
C ALA A 626 5.26 15.48 32.90
N GLU A 627 5.19 15.87 31.63
CA GLU A 627 6.16 15.49 30.59
C GLU A 627 7.40 16.41 30.54
N GLY A 628 7.52 17.39 31.44
CA GLY A 628 8.62 18.36 31.41
C GLY A 628 8.62 19.29 30.19
N TRP A 629 7.47 19.41 29.52
CA TRP A 629 7.29 20.21 28.32
C TRP A 629 7.39 21.70 28.61
N THR A 630 8.31 22.39 27.94
CA THR A 630 8.56 23.83 28.12
C THR A 630 8.55 24.62 26.81
N ARG A 631 8.31 23.94 25.69
CA ARG A 631 8.41 24.53 24.36
C ARG A 631 7.20 25.40 24.03
N PRO A 632 7.38 26.49 23.25
CA PRO A 632 6.25 27.24 22.71
C PRO A 632 5.37 26.34 21.84
N THR A 633 4.09 26.26 22.19
CA THR A 633 3.12 25.32 21.58
C THR A 633 1.74 25.95 21.57
N ILE A 634 1.07 25.93 20.41
CA ILE A 634 -0.38 26.16 20.40
C ILE A 634 -1.05 24.90 20.95
N GLY A 635 -2.07 25.06 21.78
CA GLY A 635 -2.80 23.92 22.34
C GLY A 635 -4.28 24.24 22.52
N LYS A 636 -5.11 23.22 22.32
CA LYS A 636 -6.53 23.26 22.71
C LYS A 636 -7.00 21.87 23.09
N THR A 637 -7.48 21.72 24.32
CA THR A 637 -8.19 20.51 24.72
C THR A 637 -9.67 20.53 24.32
N GLY A 638 -10.21 19.33 24.22
CA GLY A 638 -11.61 19.04 23.96
C GLY A 638 -12.13 17.99 24.93
N THR A 639 -13.36 18.17 25.41
CA THR A 639 -14.05 17.21 26.28
C THR A 639 -15.54 17.32 26.01
N THR A 640 -16.19 16.19 25.70
CA THR A 640 -17.63 16.12 25.51
C THR A 640 -18.35 16.05 26.86
N ASN A 641 -19.64 16.39 26.89
CA ASN A 641 -20.40 16.48 28.15
C ASN A 641 -20.42 15.17 28.96
N SER A 642 -20.44 14.03 28.28
CA SER A 642 -20.44 12.70 28.91
C SER A 642 -19.03 12.11 29.07
N SER A 643 -17.99 12.85 28.69
CA SER A 643 -16.60 12.35 28.60
C SER A 643 -16.47 11.02 27.83
N GLU A 644 -17.35 10.78 26.85
CA GLU A 644 -17.26 9.64 25.91
C GLU A 644 -16.21 9.91 24.82
N SER A 645 -15.74 11.16 24.73
CA SER A 645 -14.62 11.55 23.90
C SER A 645 -13.90 12.76 24.48
N VAL A 646 -12.57 12.71 24.36
CA VAL A 646 -11.66 13.78 24.74
C VAL A 646 -10.58 13.93 23.68
N ALA A 647 -10.18 15.17 23.43
CA ALA A 647 -9.26 15.51 22.36
C ALA A 647 -8.19 16.50 22.82
N PHE A 648 -7.08 16.53 22.11
CA PHE A 648 -6.08 17.57 22.18
C PHE A 648 -5.56 17.87 20.78
N VAL A 649 -5.58 19.14 20.41
CA VAL A 649 -5.01 19.66 19.17
C VAL A 649 -3.86 20.57 19.52
N GLY A 650 -2.69 20.38 18.90
CA GLY A 650 -1.53 21.21 19.19
C GLY A 650 -0.48 21.22 18.11
N ALA A 651 0.40 22.21 18.18
CA ALA A 651 1.58 22.28 17.32
C ALA A 651 2.72 23.04 17.99
N THR A 652 3.94 22.54 17.85
CA THR A 652 5.16 23.28 18.23
C THR A 652 5.30 24.53 17.36
N GLY A 653 5.84 25.62 17.91
CA GLY A 653 6.04 26.85 17.15
C GLY A 653 6.89 26.66 15.88
N GLY A 654 6.51 27.39 14.83
CA GLY A 654 7.25 27.49 13.57
C GLY A 654 6.82 26.48 12.51
N ILE A 655 7.09 26.83 11.24
CA ILE A 655 6.75 26.03 10.06
C ILE A 655 7.49 24.67 10.03
N ASP A 656 8.70 24.59 10.60
CA ASP A 656 9.49 23.35 10.73
C ASP A 656 9.06 22.48 11.94
N GLY A 657 7.98 22.88 12.61
CA GLY A 657 7.41 22.22 13.77
C GLY A 657 6.66 20.92 13.42
N VAL A 658 6.00 20.37 14.43
CA VAL A 658 5.08 19.24 14.30
C VAL A 658 3.71 19.69 14.81
N ALA A 659 2.72 19.60 13.94
CA ALA A 659 1.31 19.75 14.27
C ALA A 659 0.69 18.37 14.51
N GLY A 660 -0.32 18.28 15.35
CA GLY A 660 -0.96 17.01 15.63
C GLY A 660 -2.26 17.11 16.40
N SER A 661 -3.00 16.01 16.39
CA SER A 661 -4.21 15.81 17.17
C SER A 661 -4.21 14.42 17.77
N SER A 662 -4.51 14.33 19.06
CA SER A 662 -4.75 13.08 19.76
C SER A 662 -6.19 13.05 20.27
N MET A 663 -6.87 11.94 20.05
CA MET A 663 -8.24 11.73 20.56
C MET A 663 -8.34 10.38 21.24
N VAL A 664 -9.01 10.37 22.40
CA VAL A 664 -9.41 9.16 23.10
C VAL A 664 -10.94 9.14 23.16
N PHE A 665 -11.56 8.11 22.60
CA PHE A 665 -13.02 8.04 22.47
C PHE A 665 -13.52 6.60 22.62
N ALA A 666 -14.78 6.44 23.03
CA ALA A 666 -15.42 5.14 23.07
C ALA A 666 -15.62 4.58 21.64
N ASP A 667 -15.15 3.37 21.36
CA ASP A 667 -15.24 2.74 20.02
C ASP A 667 -16.09 1.46 19.99
N GLY A 668 -16.59 1.03 21.15
CA GLY A 668 -17.40 -0.17 21.32
C GLY A 668 -18.92 0.04 21.15
N PRO A 669 -19.70 -1.06 21.15
CA PRO A 669 -21.16 -1.01 20.99
C PRO A 669 -21.90 -0.48 22.22
N ASN A 670 -21.24 -0.39 23.38
CA ASN A 670 -21.78 0.13 24.63
C ASN A 670 -20.89 1.27 25.12
N PRO A 671 -20.91 2.44 24.47
CA PRO A 671 -20.08 3.57 24.89
C PRO A 671 -20.49 4.04 26.30
N SER A 672 -19.50 4.52 27.04
CA SER A 672 -19.70 5.15 28.35
C SER A 672 -18.61 6.19 28.61
N GLU A 673 -18.67 6.82 29.78
CA GLU A 673 -17.63 7.75 30.25
C GLU A 673 -16.24 7.08 30.21
N ILE A 674 -15.27 7.83 29.68
CA ILE A 674 -13.86 7.46 29.69
C ILE A 674 -13.26 7.82 31.03
N CYS A 675 -12.61 6.88 31.68
CA CYS A 675 -11.97 7.07 32.96
C CYS A 675 -10.45 7.12 32.82
N PRO A 676 -9.80 8.17 33.38
CA PRO A 676 -8.34 8.23 33.42
C PRO A 676 -7.81 7.06 34.27
N GLY A 677 -6.73 6.44 33.82
CA GLY A 677 -6.12 5.27 34.47
C GLY A 677 -4.96 4.73 33.66
N ASP A 678 -4.28 3.72 34.20
CA ASP A 678 -3.23 2.97 33.51
C ASP A 678 -3.63 1.48 33.46
N PRO A 679 -4.33 1.03 32.40
CA PRO A 679 -4.75 1.81 31.21
C PRO A 679 -6.04 2.62 31.39
N VAL A 680 -6.26 3.56 30.47
CA VAL A 680 -7.56 4.25 30.31
C VAL A 680 -8.64 3.23 29.96
N HIS A 681 -9.84 3.37 30.53
CA HIS A 681 -10.92 2.39 30.39
C HIS A 681 -12.30 3.07 30.41
N LEU A 682 -13.33 2.34 29.99
CA LEU A 682 -14.73 2.74 30.13
C LEU A 682 -15.24 2.44 31.54
N GLY A 683 -15.97 3.36 32.16
CA GLY A 683 -16.54 3.14 33.50
C GLY A 683 -17.36 4.30 34.05
N ASP A 684 -17.62 4.26 35.36
CA ASP A 684 -18.15 5.37 36.15
C ASP A 684 -17.10 5.73 37.19
N CYS A 685 -16.33 6.78 36.92
CA CYS A 685 -15.26 7.25 37.81
C CYS A 685 -15.67 8.52 38.56
N GLY A 686 -16.93 8.93 38.48
CA GLY A 686 -17.50 10.15 39.08
C GLY A 686 -17.02 11.45 38.42
N HIS A 687 -15.78 11.48 37.94
CA HIS A 687 -15.22 12.51 37.08
C HIS A 687 -14.48 11.83 35.93
N GLY A 688 -15.13 11.80 34.76
CA GLY A 688 -14.54 11.31 33.52
C GLY A 688 -13.25 12.03 33.14
N ALA A 689 -12.64 11.52 32.09
CA ALA A 689 -11.43 12.09 31.52
C ALA A 689 -11.71 13.47 30.93
N PHE A 690 -10.66 14.29 30.93
CA PHE A 690 -10.60 15.57 30.24
C PHE A 690 -9.51 15.50 29.16
N GLY A 691 -9.55 16.41 28.19
CA GLY A 691 -8.54 16.44 27.13
C GLY A 691 -7.11 16.57 27.68
N GLY A 692 -6.94 17.32 28.78
CA GLY A 692 -5.66 17.46 29.47
C GLY A 692 -5.20 16.24 30.27
N THR A 693 -6.05 15.23 30.53
CA THR A 693 -5.67 14.07 31.35
C THR A 693 -5.25 12.85 30.53
N VAL A 694 -5.85 12.62 29.36
CA VAL A 694 -5.58 11.40 28.55
C VAL A 694 -5.37 11.66 27.05
N ALA A 695 -5.79 12.81 26.50
CA ALA A 695 -5.57 13.13 25.08
C ALA A 695 -4.29 13.96 24.86
N ALA A 696 -3.99 14.92 25.73
CA ALA A 696 -2.76 15.70 25.64
C ALA A 696 -1.46 14.89 25.89
N PRO A 697 -1.39 13.95 26.86
CA PRO A 697 -0.15 13.22 27.13
C PRO A 697 0.41 12.44 25.93
N PRO A 698 -0.38 11.67 25.14
CA PRO A 698 0.14 11.02 23.94
C PRO A 698 0.79 11.97 22.94
N PHE A 699 0.25 13.17 22.76
CA PHE A 699 0.86 14.18 21.89
C PHE A 699 2.24 14.60 22.40
N PHE A 700 2.36 14.98 23.68
CA PHE A 700 3.64 15.41 24.24
C PHE A 700 4.69 14.30 24.20
N ALA A 701 4.30 13.08 24.61
CA ALA A 701 5.18 11.91 24.59
C ALA A 701 5.64 11.54 23.16
N ALA A 702 4.76 11.68 22.17
CA ALA A 702 5.09 11.38 20.77
C ALA A 702 5.99 12.45 20.14
N VAL A 703 5.73 13.74 20.42
CA VAL A 703 6.41 14.85 19.75
C VAL A 703 7.75 15.20 20.39
N ASP A 704 7.91 15.08 21.71
CA ASP A 704 9.15 15.50 22.40
C ASP A 704 10.42 14.88 21.78
N PRO A 705 10.47 13.55 21.50
CA PRO A 705 11.65 12.94 20.86
C PRO A 705 11.93 13.48 19.45
N LEU A 706 10.90 13.91 18.72
CA LEU A 706 11.03 14.38 17.34
C LEU A 706 11.62 15.79 17.24
N VAL A 707 11.38 16.61 18.27
CA VAL A 707 11.88 17.99 18.36
C VAL A 707 13.04 18.14 19.35
N ALA A 708 13.41 17.07 20.06
CA ALA A 708 14.57 17.04 20.94
C ALA A 708 15.84 17.58 20.25
N GLY A 709 16.53 18.50 20.93
CA GLY A 709 17.75 19.14 20.39
C GLY A 709 17.52 20.21 19.31
N ARG A 710 16.29 20.44 18.85
CA ARG A 710 15.95 21.60 18.01
C ARG A 710 15.76 22.85 18.86
N ALA A 711 16.15 23.99 18.32
CA ALA A 711 15.93 25.29 18.96
C ALA A 711 14.43 25.57 19.07
N ASP A 712 14.01 26.14 20.19
CA ASP A 712 12.63 26.58 20.37
C ASP A 712 12.34 27.76 19.45
N VAL A 713 11.25 27.64 18.68
CA VAL A 713 10.73 28.73 17.85
C VAL A 713 9.55 29.34 18.61
N PRO A 714 9.56 30.66 18.89
CA PRO A 714 8.43 31.31 19.54
C PRO A 714 7.19 31.27 18.65
N LEU A 715 6.02 31.26 19.28
CA LEU A 715 4.77 31.54 18.56
C LEU A 715 4.79 32.97 18.02
N PRO A 716 4.11 33.25 16.90
CA PRO A 716 4.00 34.61 16.39
C PRO A 716 3.29 35.51 17.41
N ASP A 717 3.70 36.77 17.47
CA ASP A 717 2.96 37.80 18.21
C ASP A 717 1.59 38.03 17.54
N PRO A 718 0.56 38.44 18.30
CA PRO A 718 -0.72 38.81 17.71
C PRO A 718 -0.55 39.99 16.74
N ASP A 719 -1.20 39.91 15.58
CA ASP A 719 -1.08 40.91 14.54
C ASP A 719 -1.73 42.23 15.01
N PRO A 720 -1.04 43.39 14.88
CA PRO A 720 -1.57 44.69 15.29
C PRO A 720 -2.96 45.03 14.74
N ALA A 721 -3.32 44.52 13.55
CA ALA A 721 -4.62 44.74 12.93
C ALA A 721 -5.77 43.98 13.62
N TYR A 722 -5.45 43.02 14.50
CA TYR A 722 -6.40 42.13 15.18
C TYR A 722 -6.31 42.23 16.71
N LEU A 723 -5.64 43.24 17.27
CA LEU A 723 -5.60 43.46 18.73
C LEU A 723 -6.94 43.90 19.30
N GLN A 724 -7.68 44.71 18.55
CA GLN A 724 -8.95 45.29 18.96
C GLN A 724 -10.07 44.87 18.00
N PRO A 725 -11.34 44.84 18.44
CA PRO A 725 -12.47 44.64 17.55
C PRO A 725 -12.45 45.68 16.42
N ARG A 726 -12.77 45.24 15.20
CA ARG A 726 -12.88 46.14 14.04
C ARG A 726 -14.33 46.59 13.95
N ASN A 727 -14.58 47.88 14.22
CA ASN A 727 -15.90 48.47 14.02
C ASN A 727 -16.32 48.23 12.55
N GLY A 728 -17.39 47.46 12.37
CA GLY A 728 -17.97 47.16 11.06
C GLY A 728 -18.45 48.38 10.29
#